data_AF-A0A1S1X1L8-F1
#
_entry.id   AF-A0A1S1X1L8-F1
#
_cell.length_a   1.000
_cell.length_b   1.000
_cell.length_c   1.000
_cell.angle_alpha   90.00
_cell.angle_beta   90.00
_cell.angle_gamma   90.00
#
_symmetry.space_group_name_H-M   'P 1'
#
loop_
_entity.id
_entity.type
_entity.pdbx_description
1 polymer ?
#
loop_
_entity_poly.entity_id
_entity_poly.type
_entity_poly.pdbx_seq_one_letter_code
_entity_poly.pdbx_strand_id
1 'polypeptide(L)'
;MWAMAFRNLYRDRRRTLATVVAVGVGLLAVLLFLGYIRFVEGSLASVVIYRDANAHVQVYRKDGPEQLAATPAQYSLDRTEQQMLHRLAQGLPHFRRVSDQLVGVGMVNTGKHNAVFLGRGIDPAFEAALQSESRLAAAPSGLGRDGLLLTRQLQDLLGSPAKGSDLQLFGASYSNRLNAIEAPLTGEFSTGIEAIEDKGLKAPLSLLQSLYDTDAVSRVVVLLDDRGNAAAYRDALAAKLERQSPGRYEVTTWNHPQIGQLYVSFMGFFNMVFAFTGTVVFVIALTTIQHTVAMNVADRTREIGMLRAMGFSRGRIAGLFVRESVLTTLIAAIVALGLAYMTIYAIFFANLQTQLPRIAEPVRLALDLPLNWALLAVAIAALGIALGAAATARKRIGGAVRADGKAVPLTRMLATTTCLMLATMLTVSLAHAEDAPSEATMRDWLHKADLARGGWGSYKWSLSIHTEDPAGATSTTYDIAVRDGKALARTVEPKRYQGEKILIASRAMWYVKPGLRKPVSISPQQRLVGEAANGDIAATQYARDYSPAYAGSAQINGVDCYKLKLTAATPGATYEGIVYYLDKRSLMGVKADFLTASGAVFKTATFEYGNKVKVNNREQPFVSSMKIVNANFPDRFSRLQYAQVVPSSSPDSLFALDTLMTM
;
A
#
# COMPACT_ATOMS: atom_id res chain seq x y z
N MET A 1 10.08 44.41 -35.60
CA MET A 1 9.74 44.14 -34.17
C MET A 1 10.68 43.13 -33.52
N TRP A 2 10.94 41.95 -34.11
CA TRP A 2 11.88 40.97 -33.56
C TRP A 2 13.33 41.47 -33.44
N ALA A 3 13.86 42.15 -34.47
CA ALA A 3 15.19 42.76 -34.40
C ALA A 3 15.31 43.84 -33.30
N MET A 4 14.22 44.57 -33.01
CA MET A 4 14.19 45.54 -31.91
C MET A 4 14.20 44.83 -30.55
N ALA A 5 13.41 43.76 -30.38
CA ALA A 5 13.41 42.95 -29.16
C ALA A 5 14.81 42.37 -28.88
N PHE A 6 15.49 41.83 -29.89
CA PHE A 6 16.85 41.30 -29.76
C PHE A 6 17.88 42.36 -29.34
N ARG A 7 17.85 43.55 -29.95
CA ARG A 7 18.71 44.68 -29.55
C ARG A 7 18.45 45.12 -28.11
N ASN A 8 17.19 45.10 -27.68
CA ASN A 8 16.80 45.47 -26.32
C ASN A 8 17.31 44.49 -25.27
N LEU A 9 17.33 43.19 -25.57
CA LEU A 9 17.92 42.15 -24.70
C LEU A 9 19.43 42.38 -24.49
N TYR A 10 20.14 42.76 -25.55
CA TYR A 10 21.58 43.04 -25.51
C TYR A 10 21.92 44.36 -24.81
N ARG A 11 21.04 45.37 -24.89
CA ARG A 11 21.24 46.65 -24.20
C ARG A 11 21.23 46.46 -22.68
N ASP A 12 20.34 45.62 -22.16
CA ASP A 12 20.12 45.43 -20.72
C ASP A 12 20.65 44.09 -20.20
N ARG A 13 21.90 43.73 -20.54
CA ARG A 13 22.46 42.37 -20.32
C ARG A 13 22.33 41.84 -18.90
N ARG A 14 22.58 42.66 -17.87
CA ARG A 14 22.52 42.23 -16.46
C ARG A 14 21.11 41.79 -16.06
N ARG A 15 20.11 42.53 -16.52
CA ARG A 15 18.69 42.23 -16.25
C ARG A 15 18.23 41.02 -17.05
N THR A 16 18.56 40.98 -18.35
CA THR A 16 18.30 39.81 -19.20
C THR A 16 18.89 38.55 -18.57
N LEU A 17 20.14 38.61 -18.11
CA LEU A 17 20.81 37.49 -17.45
C LEU A 17 20.08 37.07 -16.16
N ALA A 18 19.71 38.01 -15.29
CA ALA A 18 18.97 37.71 -14.07
C ALA A 18 17.63 36.99 -14.34
N THR A 19 16.89 37.44 -15.36
CA THR A 19 15.64 36.77 -15.77
C THR A 19 15.88 35.41 -16.39
N VAL A 20 16.92 35.27 -17.24
CA VAL A 20 17.31 33.97 -17.83
C VAL A 20 17.68 32.97 -16.75
N VAL A 21 18.46 33.38 -15.74
CA VAL A 21 18.84 32.50 -14.61
C VAL A 21 17.61 32.11 -13.79
N ALA A 22 16.76 33.07 -13.41
CA ALA A 22 15.58 32.77 -12.59
C ALA A 22 14.60 31.80 -13.29
N VAL A 23 14.28 32.06 -14.58
CA VAL A 23 13.42 31.18 -15.38
C VAL A 23 14.11 29.85 -15.69
N GLY A 24 15.40 29.89 -16.00
CA GLY A 24 16.20 28.72 -16.37
C GLY A 24 16.34 27.73 -15.23
N VAL A 25 16.57 28.19 -14.00
CA VAL A 25 16.64 27.31 -12.80
C VAL A 25 15.30 26.63 -12.53
N GLY A 26 14.19 27.38 -12.60
CA GLY A 26 12.86 26.79 -12.41
C GLY A 26 12.55 25.74 -13.48
N LEU A 27 12.85 26.03 -14.74
CA LEU A 27 12.66 25.10 -15.84
C LEU A 27 13.57 23.87 -15.73
N LEU A 28 14.84 24.05 -15.36
CA LEU A 28 15.79 22.95 -15.11
C LEU A 28 15.25 22.02 -14.01
N ALA A 29 14.76 22.57 -12.91
CA ALA A 29 14.17 21.78 -11.83
C ALA A 29 12.97 20.95 -12.31
N VAL A 30 12.05 21.54 -13.08
CA VAL A 30 10.90 20.82 -13.65
C VAL A 30 11.33 19.70 -14.61
N LEU A 31 12.32 19.96 -15.48
CA LEU A 31 12.82 18.96 -16.43
C LEU A 31 13.50 17.78 -15.72
N LEU A 32 14.36 18.05 -14.74
CA LEU A 32 15.02 17.00 -13.94
C LEU A 32 14.00 16.20 -13.12
N PHE A 33 13.01 16.88 -12.54
CA PHE A 33 11.97 16.22 -11.78
C PHE A 33 11.05 15.35 -12.64
N LEU A 34 10.75 15.79 -13.87
CA LEU A 34 10.03 14.97 -14.85
C LEU A 34 10.82 13.70 -15.22
N GLY A 35 12.13 13.82 -15.43
CA GLY A 35 13.01 12.68 -15.65
C GLY A 35 13.08 11.74 -14.43
N TYR A 36 13.04 12.30 -13.22
CA TYR A 36 13.00 11.54 -11.98
C TYR A 36 11.70 10.76 -11.81
N ILE A 37 10.55 11.35 -12.15
CA ILE A 37 9.26 10.65 -12.08
C ILE A 37 9.24 9.47 -13.04
N ARG A 38 9.69 9.62 -14.30
CA ARG A 38 9.77 8.48 -15.23
C ARG A 38 10.70 7.39 -14.73
N PHE A 39 11.82 7.77 -14.12
CA PHE A 39 12.74 6.83 -13.49
C PHE A 39 12.04 6.03 -12.37
N VAL A 40 11.33 6.72 -11.46
CA VAL A 40 10.60 6.07 -10.36
C VAL A 40 9.47 5.18 -10.90
N GLU A 41 8.68 5.69 -11.85
CA GLU A 41 7.60 4.96 -12.52
C GLU A 41 8.11 3.67 -13.19
N GLY A 42 9.19 3.78 -13.98
CA GLY A 42 9.83 2.66 -14.64
C GLY A 42 10.43 1.64 -13.67
N SER A 43 11.04 2.11 -12.58
CA SER A 43 11.62 1.25 -11.54
C SER A 43 10.54 0.45 -10.81
N LEU A 44 9.45 1.11 -10.40
CA LEU A 44 8.32 0.45 -9.74
C LEU A 44 7.60 -0.51 -10.67
N ALA A 45 7.38 -0.13 -11.93
CA ALA A 45 6.82 -1.03 -12.93
C ALA A 45 7.71 -2.27 -13.11
N SER A 46 9.04 -2.09 -13.15
CA SER A 46 9.98 -3.20 -13.26
C SER A 46 9.91 -4.15 -12.06
N VAL A 47 9.77 -3.63 -10.83
CA VAL A 47 9.57 -4.44 -9.62
C VAL A 47 8.29 -5.28 -9.73
N VAL A 48 7.17 -4.62 -10.03
CA VAL A 48 5.86 -5.29 -10.06
C VAL A 48 5.76 -6.32 -11.18
N ILE A 49 6.27 -6.00 -12.38
CA ILE A 49 6.19 -6.88 -13.55
C ILE A 49 7.15 -8.07 -13.42
N TYR A 50 8.43 -7.82 -13.11
CA TYR A 50 9.49 -8.82 -13.26
C TYR A 50 9.92 -9.47 -11.93
N ARG A 51 10.19 -8.69 -10.87
CA ARG A 51 10.71 -9.23 -9.60
C ARG A 51 9.64 -10.02 -8.85
N ASP A 52 8.47 -9.42 -8.74
CA ASP A 52 7.29 -10.01 -8.13
C ASP A 52 6.58 -11.02 -9.08
N ALA A 53 7.13 -11.24 -10.27
CA ALA A 53 6.67 -12.20 -11.27
C ALA A 53 5.19 -12.07 -11.68
N ASN A 54 4.62 -10.86 -11.68
CA ASN A 54 3.24 -10.66 -12.14
C ASN A 54 3.11 -10.63 -13.67
N ALA A 55 4.23 -10.49 -14.40
CA ALA A 55 4.27 -10.24 -15.83
C ALA A 55 3.42 -9.02 -16.24
N HIS A 56 3.10 -8.88 -17.52
CA HIS A 56 2.43 -7.69 -18.04
C HIS A 56 0.90 -7.78 -17.92
N VAL A 57 0.34 -8.95 -18.20
CA VAL A 57 -1.10 -9.22 -18.21
C VAL A 57 -1.35 -10.51 -17.44
N GLN A 58 -2.43 -10.56 -16.68
CA GLN A 58 -2.84 -11.74 -15.92
C GLN A 58 -4.29 -12.07 -16.24
N VAL A 59 -4.61 -13.36 -16.26
CA VAL A 59 -5.96 -13.88 -16.43
C VAL A 59 -6.32 -14.69 -15.18
N TYR A 60 -7.44 -14.31 -14.58
CA TYR A 60 -8.04 -14.96 -13.43
C TYR A 60 -9.42 -15.51 -13.81
N ARG A 61 -9.96 -16.42 -12.99
CA ARG A 61 -11.40 -16.59 -12.94
C ARG A 61 -12.04 -15.28 -12.46
N LYS A 62 -13.27 -14.99 -12.90
CA LYS A 62 -13.99 -13.77 -12.53
C LYS A 62 -13.94 -13.52 -11.02
N ASP A 63 -13.63 -12.29 -10.61
CA ASP A 63 -13.46 -11.85 -9.21
C ASP A 63 -12.30 -12.52 -8.44
N GLY A 64 -11.46 -13.29 -9.15
CA GLY A 64 -10.31 -14.00 -8.59
C GLY A 64 -9.30 -13.11 -7.85
N PRO A 65 -8.91 -11.93 -8.37
CA PRO A 65 -7.98 -11.03 -7.67
C PRO A 65 -8.38 -10.69 -6.23
N GLU A 66 -9.69 -10.63 -5.93
CA GLU A 66 -10.23 -10.34 -4.59
C GLU A 66 -10.46 -11.60 -3.76
N GLN A 67 -10.92 -12.68 -4.41
CA GLN A 67 -11.51 -13.84 -3.74
C GLN A 67 -10.56 -15.03 -3.59
N LEU A 68 -9.49 -15.08 -4.38
CA LEU A 68 -8.60 -16.25 -4.45
C LEU A 68 -7.98 -16.59 -3.09
N ALA A 69 -7.63 -15.59 -2.28
CA ALA A 69 -7.06 -15.83 -0.95
C ALA A 69 -8.07 -16.44 0.03
N ALA A 70 -9.36 -16.15 -0.13
CA ALA A 70 -10.42 -16.63 0.75
C ALA A 70 -10.94 -18.01 0.32
N THR A 71 -11.08 -18.24 -0.98
CA THR A 71 -11.72 -19.43 -1.57
C THR A 71 -10.92 -19.94 -2.78
N PRO A 72 -9.67 -20.38 -2.59
CA PRO A 72 -8.77 -20.69 -3.71
C PRO A 72 -9.33 -21.78 -4.65
N ALA A 73 -10.00 -22.80 -4.11
CA ALA A 73 -10.60 -23.88 -4.90
C ALA A 73 -11.67 -23.39 -5.90
N GLN A 74 -12.42 -22.33 -5.56
CA GLN A 74 -13.48 -21.81 -6.41
C GLN A 74 -12.95 -20.87 -7.51
N TYR A 75 -11.84 -20.16 -7.25
CA TYR A 75 -11.33 -19.11 -8.12
C TYR A 75 -10.06 -19.50 -8.91
N SER A 76 -9.56 -20.72 -8.72
CA SER A 76 -8.46 -21.26 -9.51
C SER A 76 -8.93 -21.84 -10.85
N LEU A 77 -7.99 -21.88 -11.79
CA LEU A 77 -8.16 -22.30 -13.18
C LEU A 77 -7.74 -23.76 -13.33
N ASP A 78 -8.65 -24.60 -13.83
CA ASP A 78 -8.34 -26.02 -14.09
C ASP A 78 -7.44 -26.19 -15.34
N ARG A 79 -6.95 -27.41 -15.58
CA ARG A 79 -6.06 -27.70 -16.72
C ARG A 79 -6.68 -27.40 -18.09
N THR A 80 -7.99 -27.57 -18.23
CA THR A 80 -8.68 -27.31 -19.51
C THR A 80 -8.75 -25.81 -19.79
N GLU A 81 -8.99 -25.02 -18.74
CA GLU A 81 -8.95 -23.56 -18.80
C GLU A 81 -7.53 -23.08 -19.09
N GLN A 82 -6.51 -23.58 -18.39
CA GLN A 82 -5.10 -23.26 -18.64
C GLN A 82 -4.74 -23.43 -20.13
N GLN A 83 -5.01 -24.60 -20.71
CA GLN A 83 -4.71 -24.88 -22.13
C GLN A 83 -5.46 -23.97 -23.11
N MET A 84 -6.71 -23.62 -22.79
CA MET A 84 -7.49 -22.67 -23.59
C MET A 84 -6.88 -21.26 -23.53
N LEU A 85 -6.55 -20.79 -22.32
CA LEU A 85 -5.97 -19.47 -22.09
C LEU A 85 -4.60 -19.32 -22.76
N HIS A 86 -3.74 -20.35 -22.71
CA HIS A 86 -2.45 -20.35 -23.39
C HIS A 86 -2.60 -20.19 -24.90
N ARG A 87 -3.52 -20.94 -25.53
CA ARG A 87 -3.79 -20.85 -26.97
C ARG A 87 -4.30 -19.47 -27.38
N LEU A 88 -5.22 -18.89 -26.60
CA LEU A 88 -5.75 -17.56 -26.90
C LEU A 88 -4.71 -16.46 -26.74
N ALA A 89 -3.86 -16.54 -25.71
CA ALA A 89 -2.77 -15.59 -25.49
C ALA A 89 -1.75 -15.63 -26.63
N GLN A 90 -1.30 -16.82 -27.04
CA GLN A 90 -0.32 -16.97 -28.13
C GLN A 90 -0.81 -16.38 -29.48
N GLY A 91 -2.12 -16.33 -29.70
CA GLY A 91 -2.73 -15.81 -30.93
C GLY A 91 -2.95 -14.29 -30.95
N LEU A 92 -2.30 -13.52 -30.09
CA LEU A 92 -2.40 -12.05 -30.04
C LEU A 92 -1.04 -11.39 -30.33
N PRO A 93 -1.03 -10.19 -30.94
CA PRO A 93 0.21 -9.44 -31.19
C PRO A 93 0.90 -9.07 -29.88
N HIS A 94 2.21 -8.76 -29.92
CA HIS A 94 3.02 -8.39 -28.74
C HIS A 94 3.24 -9.50 -27.70
N PHE A 95 2.68 -10.69 -27.92
CA PHE A 95 2.92 -11.87 -27.10
C PHE A 95 4.38 -12.31 -27.14
N ARG A 96 4.99 -12.57 -25.97
CA ARG A 96 6.30 -13.24 -25.86
C ARG A 96 6.21 -14.61 -25.20
N ARG A 97 5.61 -14.68 -24.01
CA ARG A 97 5.52 -15.93 -23.23
C ARG A 97 4.24 -15.96 -22.39
N VAL A 98 3.78 -17.15 -22.07
CA VAL A 98 2.71 -17.43 -21.11
C VAL A 98 3.19 -18.47 -20.11
N SER A 99 2.75 -18.37 -18.87
CA SER A 99 2.98 -19.37 -17.83
C SER A 99 1.79 -19.43 -16.89
N ASP A 100 1.60 -20.60 -16.30
CA ASP A 100 0.70 -20.78 -15.18
C ASP A 100 1.39 -20.37 -13.88
N GLN A 101 0.62 -19.87 -12.92
CA GLN A 101 1.11 -19.56 -11.59
C GLN A 101 0.14 -20.00 -10.51
N LEU A 102 0.69 -20.61 -9.47
CA LEU A 102 -0.02 -20.93 -8.24
C LEU A 102 0.51 -20.03 -7.13
N VAL A 103 -0.38 -19.25 -6.54
CA VAL A 103 -0.07 -18.40 -5.38
C VAL A 103 -0.66 -19.07 -4.15
N GLY A 104 0.11 -19.10 -3.07
CA GLY A 104 -0.37 -19.69 -1.82
C GLY A 104 0.33 -19.16 -0.61
N VAL A 105 -0.26 -19.41 0.55
CA VAL A 105 0.28 -19.00 1.84
C VAL A 105 0.48 -20.24 2.72
N GLY A 106 1.56 -20.25 3.48
CA GLY A 106 1.90 -21.37 4.33
C GLY A 106 2.95 -21.03 5.35
N MET A 107 3.51 -22.05 5.98
CA MET A 107 4.63 -21.93 6.91
C MET A 107 5.85 -22.67 6.36
N VAL A 108 7.01 -22.07 6.49
CA VAL A 108 8.31 -22.70 6.22
C VAL A 108 9.02 -22.94 7.56
N ASN A 109 9.65 -24.09 7.70
CA ASN A 109 10.26 -24.52 8.96
C ASN A 109 11.64 -25.16 8.72
N THR A 110 12.63 -24.79 9.52
CA THR A 110 14.00 -25.36 9.57
C THR A 110 14.18 -26.38 10.70
N GLY A 111 13.10 -26.74 11.38
CA GLY A 111 13.07 -27.57 12.60
C GLY A 111 13.33 -26.79 13.89
N LYS A 112 14.02 -25.65 13.82
CA LYS A 112 14.27 -24.74 14.96
C LYS A 112 13.52 -23.43 14.86
N HIS A 113 13.38 -22.90 13.65
CA HIS A 113 12.71 -21.64 13.37
C HIS A 113 11.60 -21.89 12.35
N ASN A 114 10.51 -21.14 12.50
CA ASN A 114 9.41 -21.15 11.55
C ASN A 114 9.04 -19.72 11.16
N ALA A 115 8.53 -19.57 9.95
CA ALA A 115 8.06 -18.30 9.44
C ALA A 115 6.91 -18.53 8.46
N VAL A 116 6.05 -17.54 8.31
CA VAL A 116 5.00 -17.56 7.28
C VAL A 116 5.64 -17.21 5.94
N PHE A 117 5.23 -17.88 4.88
CA PHE A 117 5.60 -17.51 3.52
C PHE A 117 4.38 -17.10 2.68
N LEU A 118 4.61 -16.18 1.77
CA LEU A 118 3.78 -15.88 0.60
C LEU A 118 4.51 -16.46 -0.62
N GLY A 119 3.97 -17.56 -1.14
CA GLY A 119 4.62 -18.44 -2.08
C GLY A 119 4.11 -18.26 -3.49
N ARG A 120 5.02 -18.29 -4.47
CA ARG A 120 4.67 -18.41 -5.89
C ARG A 120 5.28 -19.66 -6.52
N GLY A 121 4.40 -20.48 -7.04
CA GLY A 121 4.68 -21.63 -7.89
C GLY A 121 4.74 -21.15 -9.32
N ILE A 122 5.89 -21.28 -9.97
CA ILE A 122 6.13 -20.75 -11.31
C ILE A 122 7.00 -21.73 -12.11
N ASP A 123 6.84 -21.74 -13.43
CA ASP A 123 7.75 -22.47 -14.31
C ASP A 123 9.17 -21.85 -14.23
N PRO A 124 10.22 -22.64 -13.94
CA PRO A 124 11.59 -22.13 -13.84
C PRO A 124 12.11 -21.41 -15.09
N ALA A 125 11.74 -21.85 -16.28
CA ALA A 125 12.18 -21.22 -17.53
C ALA A 125 11.45 -19.90 -17.79
N PHE A 126 10.19 -19.79 -17.35
CA PHE A 126 9.47 -18.52 -17.37
C PHE A 126 10.01 -17.53 -16.32
N GLU A 127 10.34 -18.01 -15.12
CA GLU A 127 10.99 -17.23 -14.07
C GLU A 127 12.31 -16.63 -14.56
N ALA A 128 13.19 -17.45 -15.13
CA ALA A 128 14.46 -17.00 -15.69
C ALA A 128 14.27 -15.94 -16.80
N ALA A 129 13.24 -16.08 -17.64
CA ALA A 129 12.92 -15.10 -18.66
C ALA A 129 12.48 -13.76 -18.06
N LEU A 130 11.64 -13.76 -17.03
CA LEU A 130 11.26 -12.55 -16.30
C LEU A 130 12.50 -11.86 -15.69
N GLN A 131 13.39 -12.63 -15.07
CA GLN A 131 14.59 -12.06 -14.44
C GLN A 131 15.56 -11.45 -15.45
N SER A 132 15.67 -12.04 -16.65
CA SER A 132 16.53 -11.50 -17.71
C SER A 132 16.09 -10.12 -18.21
N GLU A 133 14.81 -9.78 -18.06
CA GLU A 133 14.24 -8.48 -18.45
C GLU A 133 14.29 -7.44 -17.31
N SER A 134 14.53 -7.86 -16.07
CA SER A 134 14.63 -6.97 -14.91
C SER A 134 15.90 -6.12 -14.99
N ARG A 135 15.74 -4.79 -15.07
CA ARG A 135 16.86 -3.82 -15.09
C ARG A 135 17.45 -3.50 -13.70
N LEU A 136 16.92 -4.12 -12.65
CA LEU A 136 17.28 -3.87 -11.26
C LEU A 136 18.49 -4.72 -10.84
N ALA A 137 19.31 -4.23 -9.90
CA ALA A 137 20.62 -4.79 -9.55
C ALA A 137 20.55 -6.20 -8.92
N ALA A 138 21.62 -6.98 -9.13
CA ALA A 138 21.79 -8.41 -8.85
C ALA A 138 20.82 -9.33 -9.60
N ALA A 139 21.37 -10.24 -10.40
CA ALA A 139 20.59 -11.36 -10.94
C ALA A 139 20.27 -12.30 -9.76
N PRO A 140 18.99 -12.62 -9.49
CA PRO A 140 18.66 -13.55 -8.43
C PRO A 140 19.19 -14.95 -8.74
N SER A 141 19.24 -15.81 -7.73
CA SER A 141 19.52 -17.22 -7.94
C SER A 141 18.44 -17.80 -8.86
N GLY A 142 18.84 -18.51 -9.92
CA GLY A 142 17.87 -19.15 -10.82
C GLY A 142 17.06 -20.21 -10.09
N LEU A 143 15.75 -20.24 -10.32
CA LEU A 143 14.87 -21.26 -9.76
C LEU A 143 15.22 -22.63 -10.36
N GLY A 144 15.54 -23.62 -9.52
CA GLY A 144 15.77 -25.00 -9.94
C GLY A 144 14.47 -25.75 -10.23
N ARG A 145 14.55 -27.04 -10.59
CA ARG A 145 13.35 -27.90 -10.80
C ARG A 145 12.71 -28.41 -9.51
N ASP A 146 13.51 -28.53 -8.45
CA ASP A 146 13.08 -29.12 -7.16
C ASP A 146 13.39 -28.21 -5.96
N GLY A 147 13.94 -27.01 -6.24
CA GLY A 147 14.52 -26.14 -5.22
C GLY A 147 13.65 -24.94 -4.85
N LEU A 148 13.79 -24.48 -3.61
CA LEU A 148 13.17 -23.25 -3.13
C LEU A 148 14.10 -22.07 -3.31
N LEU A 149 13.52 -20.90 -3.60
CA LEU A 149 14.16 -19.61 -3.39
C LEU A 149 13.41 -18.88 -2.28
N LEU A 150 14.14 -18.35 -1.30
CA LEU A 150 13.58 -17.54 -0.23
C LEU A 150 14.17 -16.13 -0.27
N THR A 151 13.39 -15.14 0.12
CA THR A 151 13.93 -13.80 0.34
C THR A 151 14.96 -13.79 1.48
N ARG A 152 15.91 -12.87 1.42
CA ARG A 152 16.98 -12.77 2.42
C ARG A 152 16.42 -12.57 3.83
N GLN A 153 15.44 -11.67 4.00
CA GLN A 153 14.84 -11.42 5.31
C GLN A 153 14.06 -12.64 5.83
N LEU A 154 13.39 -13.40 4.95
CA LEU A 154 12.75 -14.66 5.35
C LEU A 154 13.79 -15.71 5.79
N GLN A 155 14.93 -15.80 5.12
CA GLN A 155 16.02 -16.67 5.55
C GLN A 155 16.57 -16.25 6.92
N ASP A 156 16.73 -14.95 7.17
CA ASP A 156 17.17 -14.44 8.47
C ASP A 156 16.20 -14.82 9.60
N LEU A 157 14.88 -14.72 9.36
CA LEU A 157 13.85 -15.19 10.29
C LEU A 157 13.92 -16.70 10.57
N LEU A 158 14.44 -17.47 9.62
CA LEU A 158 14.62 -18.92 9.74
C LEU A 158 15.97 -19.33 10.36
N GLY A 159 16.76 -18.35 10.81
CA GLY A 159 18.10 -18.57 11.38
C GLY A 159 19.18 -18.76 10.31
N SER A 160 19.00 -18.13 9.14
CA SER A 160 19.92 -18.13 7.99
C SER A 160 20.35 -19.54 7.58
N PRO A 161 19.40 -20.41 7.18
CA PRO A 161 19.69 -21.78 6.79
C PRO A 161 20.71 -21.84 5.64
N ALA A 162 21.64 -22.81 5.70
CA ALA A 162 22.64 -22.99 4.64
C ALA A 162 21.99 -23.41 3.32
N LYS A 163 22.54 -22.94 2.19
CA LYS A 163 22.13 -23.40 0.86
C LYS A 163 22.27 -24.93 0.76
N GLY A 164 21.23 -25.59 0.26
CA GLY A 164 21.09 -27.04 0.18
C GLY A 164 20.41 -27.68 1.40
N SER A 165 20.08 -26.92 2.45
CA SER A 165 19.30 -27.45 3.57
C SER A 165 17.86 -27.73 3.17
N ASP A 166 17.33 -28.86 3.66
CA ASP A 166 15.93 -29.23 3.46
C ASP A 166 15.03 -28.40 4.37
N LEU A 167 14.05 -27.74 3.74
CA LEU A 167 13.05 -26.93 4.42
C LEU A 167 11.70 -27.62 4.34
N GLN A 168 10.97 -27.61 5.45
CA GLN A 168 9.61 -28.14 5.50
C GLN A 168 8.62 -27.02 5.20
N LEU A 169 7.77 -27.22 4.20
CA LEU A 169 6.66 -26.33 3.88
C LEU A 169 5.36 -26.95 4.36
N PHE A 170 4.53 -26.17 5.03
CA PHE A 170 3.21 -26.54 5.51
C PHE A 170 2.17 -25.61 4.89
N GLY A 171 1.03 -26.16 4.47
CA GLY A 171 -0.04 -25.38 3.87
C GLY A 171 -1.38 -26.11 4.00
N ALA A 172 -2.47 -25.34 3.95
CA ALA A 172 -3.80 -25.91 3.79
C ALA A 172 -4.05 -26.19 2.31
N SER A 173 -4.26 -27.45 1.95
CA SER A 173 -4.65 -27.85 0.60
C SER A 173 -6.01 -27.27 0.22
N TYR A 174 -6.34 -27.34 -1.07
CA TYR A 174 -7.62 -26.84 -1.59
C TYR A 174 -8.84 -27.60 -1.04
N SER A 175 -8.62 -28.80 -0.50
CA SER A 175 -9.61 -29.59 0.23
C SER A 175 -9.65 -29.28 1.74
N ASN A 176 -9.05 -28.16 2.17
CA ASN A 176 -8.91 -27.73 3.57
C ASN A 176 -8.23 -28.78 4.47
N ARG A 177 -7.28 -29.56 3.92
CA ARG A 177 -6.47 -30.50 4.68
C ARG A 177 -5.08 -29.91 4.90
N LEU A 178 -4.50 -30.15 6.07
CA LEU A 178 -3.10 -29.81 6.27
C LEU A 178 -2.23 -30.76 5.45
N ASN A 179 -1.32 -30.20 4.67
CA ASN A 179 -0.30 -30.95 3.93
C ASN A 179 1.09 -30.38 4.21
N ALA A 180 2.11 -31.21 4.03
CA ALA A 180 3.50 -30.82 4.22
C ALA A 180 4.39 -31.47 3.17
N ILE A 181 5.38 -30.71 2.69
CA ILE A 181 6.40 -31.20 1.76
C ILE A 181 7.78 -30.72 2.21
N GLU A 182 8.82 -31.41 1.74
CA GLU A 182 10.21 -31.03 1.97
C GLU A 182 10.88 -30.64 0.66
N ALA A 183 11.70 -29.60 0.70
CA ALA A 183 12.43 -29.13 -0.48
C ALA A 183 13.73 -28.40 -0.11
N PRO A 184 14.81 -28.56 -0.88
CA PRO A 184 16.08 -27.92 -0.58
C PRO A 184 16.06 -26.42 -0.88
N LEU A 185 16.68 -25.62 -0.01
CA LEU A 185 16.96 -24.21 -0.26
C LEU A 185 18.04 -24.06 -1.34
N THR A 186 17.68 -23.57 -2.52
CA THR A 186 18.61 -23.44 -3.66
C THR A 186 19.19 -22.05 -3.84
N GLY A 187 18.58 -21.04 -3.24
CA GLY A 187 19.15 -19.70 -3.26
C GLY A 187 18.21 -18.63 -2.73
N GLU A 188 18.61 -17.40 -3.00
CA GLU A 188 17.89 -16.21 -2.59
C GLU A 188 17.37 -15.41 -3.79
N PHE A 189 16.29 -14.68 -3.55
CA PHE A 189 15.75 -13.68 -4.48
C PHE A 189 15.26 -12.47 -3.68
N SER A 190 14.95 -11.38 -4.37
CA SER A 190 14.20 -10.27 -3.77
C SER A 190 12.86 -10.11 -4.46
N THR A 191 11.80 -9.84 -3.68
CA THR A 191 10.50 -9.44 -4.23
C THR A 191 10.57 -8.04 -4.82
N GLY A 192 11.56 -7.25 -4.40
CA GLY A 192 11.69 -5.82 -4.67
C GLY A 192 10.73 -4.95 -3.85
N ILE A 193 9.90 -5.54 -2.98
CA ILE A 193 8.89 -4.85 -2.18
C ILE A 193 9.19 -5.08 -0.70
N GLU A 194 9.57 -4.02 0.00
CA GLU A 194 9.99 -4.08 1.41
C GLU A 194 8.95 -4.77 2.31
N ALA A 195 7.65 -4.49 2.09
CA ALA A 195 6.55 -4.96 2.92
C ALA A 195 6.29 -6.49 2.90
N ILE A 196 6.85 -7.20 1.92
CA ILE A 196 6.69 -8.66 1.76
C ILE A 196 8.04 -9.38 1.66
N GLU A 197 9.14 -8.67 1.88
CA GLU A 197 10.48 -9.23 1.80
C GLU A 197 10.77 -10.20 2.95
N ASP A 198 10.04 -10.12 4.04
CA ASP A 198 10.13 -11.04 5.18
C ASP A 198 9.32 -12.34 4.99
N LYS A 199 8.58 -12.48 3.87
CA LYS A 199 7.68 -13.63 3.61
C LYS A 199 7.87 -14.25 2.22
N GLY A 200 8.72 -13.72 1.36
CA GLY A 200 8.79 -14.16 -0.04
C GLY A 200 9.35 -15.57 -0.24
N LEU A 201 8.59 -16.44 -0.93
CA LEU A 201 9.03 -17.75 -1.37
C LEU A 201 8.71 -17.96 -2.85
N LYS A 202 9.66 -18.47 -3.63
CA LYS A 202 9.44 -18.98 -4.98
C LYS A 202 9.78 -20.47 -5.02
N ALA A 203 8.94 -21.22 -5.74
CA ALA A 203 9.09 -22.65 -5.93
C ALA A 203 8.67 -23.03 -7.35
N PRO A 204 9.11 -24.19 -7.85
CA PRO A 204 8.56 -24.80 -9.05
C PRO A 204 7.05 -24.98 -8.90
N LEU A 205 6.30 -24.77 -9.98
CA LEU A 205 4.84 -24.92 -9.98
C LEU A 205 4.39 -26.28 -9.44
N SER A 206 5.06 -27.37 -9.86
CA SER A 206 4.79 -28.74 -9.43
C SER A 206 4.91 -28.93 -7.91
N LEU A 207 5.83 -28.21 -7.28
CA LEU A 207 6.12 -28.31 -5.86
C LEU A 207 5.00 -27.69 -5.02
N LEU A 208 4.53 -26.49 -5.41
CA LEU A 208 3.35 -25.90 -4.75
C LEU A 208 2.06 -26.65 -5.08
N GLN A 209 1.91 -27.19 -6.29
CA GLN A 209 0.77 -28.05 -6.63
C GLN A 209 0.71 -29.30 -5.74
N SER A 210 1.87 -29.90 -5.45
CA SER A 210 1.99 -31.00 -4.48
C SER A 210 1.66 -30.55 -3.07
N LEU A 211 2.12 -29.37 -2.63
CA LEU A 211 1.77 -28.83 -1.31
C LEU A 211 0.27 -28.59 -1.16
N TYR A 212 -0.38 -28.00 -2.17
CA TYR A 212 -1.80 -27.64 -2.11
C TYR A 212 -2.74 -28.74 -2.59
N ASP A 213 -2.21 -29.90 -2.98
CA ASP A 213 -2.94 -31.07 -3.49
C ASP A 213 -3.92 -30.68 -4.60
N THR A 214 -3.39 -30.03 -5.65
CA THR A 214 -4.20 -29.52 -6.77
C THR A 214 -3.42 -29.46 -8.07
N ASP A 215 -4.11 -29.65 -9.19
CA ASP A 215 -3.59 -29.37 -10.53
C ASP A 215 -4.09 -28.03 -11.10
N ALA A 216 -4.97 -27.34 -10.36
CA ALA A 216 -5.43 -26.02 -10.68
C ALA A 216 -4.36 -24.96 -10.37
N VAL A 217 -4.48 -23.80 -10.99
CA VAL A 217 -3.56 -22.68 -10.82
C VAL A 217 -4.33 -21.40 -10.51
N SER A 218 -3.72 -20.53 -9.72
CA SER A 218 -4.34 -19.27 -9.30
C SER A 218 -4.63 -18.34 -10.47
N ARG A 219 -3.73 -18.30 -11.46
CA ARG A 219 -3.79 -17.40 -12.60
C ARG A 219 -2.91 -17.87 -13.74
N VAL A 220 -3.21 -17.40 -14.94
CA VAL A 220 -2.33 -17.46 -16.11
C VAL A 220 -1.70 -16.08 -16.29
N VAL A 221 -0.38 -16.01 -16.46
CA VAL A 221 0.34 -14.75 -16.67
C VAL A 221 0.95 -14.70 -18.05
N VAL A 222 0.93 -13.51 -18.65
CA VAL A 222 1.43 -13.27 -20.01
C VAL A 222 2.49 -12.17 -19.98
N LEU A 223 3.66 -12.51 -20.51
CA LEU A 223 4.75 -11.60 -20.76
C LEU A 223 4.65 -11.07 -22.20
N LEU A 224 4.64 -9.74 -22.33
CA LEU A 224 4.66 -9.01 -23.59
C LEU A 224 6.06 -8.46 -23.91
N ASP A 225 6.19 -7.89 -25.11
CA ASP A 225 7.40 -7.21 -25.59
C ASP A 225 7.66 -5.84 -24.94
N ASP A 226 6.60 -5.09 -24.66
CA ASP A 226 6.65 -3.77 -24.05
C ASP A 226 5.46 -3.56 -23.10
N ARG A 227 5.72 -2.90 -21.97
CA ARG A 227 4.71 -2.65 -20.94
C ARG A 227 3.57 -1.72 -21.40
N GLY A 228 3.82 -0.85 -22.38
CA GLY A 228 2.84 0.04 -22.99
C GLY A 228 1.75 -0.70 -23.77
N ASN A 229 2.03 -1.93 -24.23
CA ASN A 229 1.06 -2.76 -24.94
C ASN A 229 0.09 -3.50 -24.01
N ALA A 230 0.33 -3.50 -22.69
CA ALA A 230 -0.45 -4.29 -21.74
C ALA A 230 -1.95 -3.96 -21.74
N ALA A 231 -2.33 -2.68 -21.86
CA ALA A 231 -3.74 -2.28 -21.86
C ALA A 231 -4.47 -2.73 -23.13
N ALA A 232 -3.89 -2.48 -24.30
CA ALA A 232 -4.45 -2.90 -25.58
C ALA A 232 -4.52 -4.43 -25.71
N TYR A 233 -3.48 -5.13 -25.24
CA TYR A 233 -3.46 -6.59 -25.20
C TYR A 233 -4.53 -7.15 -24.26
N ARG A 234 -4.67 -6.57 -23.06
CA ARG A 234 -5.73 -6.93 -22.11
C ARG A 234 -7.11 -6.81 -22.76
N ASP A 235 -7.41 -5.69 -23.43
CA ASP A 235 -8.71 -5.51 -24.10
C ASP A 235 -8.97 -6.55 -25.18
N ALA A 236 -7.96 -6.83 -26.00
CA ALA A 236 -8.07 -7.84 -27.05
C ALA A 236 -8.30 -9.25 -26.48
N LEU A 237 -7.58 -9.62 -25.42
CA LEU A 237 -7.72 -10.91 -24.76
C LEU A 237 -9.06 -11.02 -24.03
N ALA A 238 -9.46 -9.99 -23.28
CA ALA A 238 -10.75 -9.93 -22.59
C ALA A 238 -11.92 -10.07 -23.56
N ALA A 239 -11.89 -9.35 -24.70
CA ALA A 239 -12.93 -9.45 -25.71
C ALA A 239 -13.01 -10.84 -26.35
N LYS A 240 -11.89 -11.52 -26.57
CA LYS A 240 -11.88 -12.92 -27.06
C LYS A 240 -12.47 -13.87 -26.02
N LEU A 241 -12.08 -13.72 -24.75
CA LEU A 241 -12.58 -14.54 -23.65
C LEU A 241 -14.08 -14.34 -23.42
N GLU A 242 -14.56 -13.10 -23.47
CA GLU A 242 -15.98 -12.79 -23.29
C GLU A 242 -16.85 -13.41 -24.39
N ARG A 243 -16.36 -13.48 -25.64
CA ARG A 243 -17.07 -14.15 -26.73
C ARG A 243 -17.14 -15.67 -26.57
N GLN A 244 -16.10 -16.28 -26.01
CA GLN A 244 -15.99 -17.74 -25.90
C GLN A 244 -16.63 -18.26 -24.59
N SER A 245 -16.49 -17.50 -23.50
CA SER A 245 -16.87 -17.86 -22.14
C SER A 245 -17.35 -16.61 -21.38
N PRO A 246 -18.56 -16.11 -21.68
CA PRO A 246 -19.07 -14.86 -21.10
C PRO A 246 -19.03 -14.85 -19.57
N GLY A 247 -18.51 -13.77 -18.98
CA GLY A 247 -18.51 -13.55 -17.53
C GLY A 247 -17.67 -14.54 -16.69
N ARG A 248 -16.89 -15.44 -17.31
CA ARG A 248 -16.11 -16.45 -16.57
C ARG A 248 -14.72 -15.99 -16.13
N TYR A 249 -14.13 -15.03 -16.84
CA TYR A 249 -12.74 -14.62 -16.65
C TYR A 249 -12.62 -13.13 -16.39
N GLU A 250 -11.53 -12.77 -15.72
CA GLU A 250 -11.11 -11.40 -15.54
C GLU A 250 -9.67 -11.24 -16.03
N VAL A 251 -9.46 -10.30 -16.95
CA VAL A 251 -8.14 -10.00 -17.49
C VAL A 251 -7.65 -8.69 -16.91
N THR A 252 -6.55 -8.75 -16.18
CA THR A 252 -5.96 -7.61 -15.48
C THR A 252 -4.55 -7.32 -15.99
N THR A 253 -4.05 -6.14 -15.68
CA THR A 253 -2.71 -5.69 -16.01
C THR A 253 -1.88 -5.51 -14.74
N TRP A 254 -0.57 -5.42 -14.89
CA TRP A 254 0.38 -5.20 -13.80
C TRP A 254 0.07 -3.97 -12.93
N ASN A 255 -0.60 -2.95 -13.47
CA ASN A 255 -1.00 -1.72 -12.76
C ASN A 255 -2.43 -1.77 -12.20
N HIS A 256 -3.09 -2.93 -12.17
CA HIS A 256 -4.39 -3.09 -11.52
C HIS A 256 -4.25 -2.82 -10.01
N PRO A 257 -5.20 -2.14 -9.34
CA PRO A 257 -5.05 -1.73 -7.94
C PRO A 257 -4.75 -2.86 -6.94
N GLN A 258 -5.21 -4.08 -7.21
CA GLN A 258 -4.98 -5.25 -6.33
C GLN A 258 -3.66 -5.98 -6.61
N ILE A 259 -3.04 -5.73 -7.77
CA ILE A 259 -1.80 -6.39 -8.19
C ILE A 259 -0.63 -5.41 -8.02
N GLY A 260 -0.76 -4.23 -8.61
CA GLY A 260 0.21 -3.15 -8.53
C GLY A 260 -0.12 -2.13 -7.46
N GLN A 261 -0.66 -2.53 -6.30
CA GLN A 261 -1.09 -1.59 -5.24
C GLN A 261 0.03 -0.62 -4.86
N LEU A 262 1.26 -1.14 -4.72
CA LEU A 262 2.46 -0.33 -4.48
C LEU A 262 2.63 0.72 -5.57
N TYR A 263 2.64 0.29 -6.84
CA TYR A 263 2.77 1.19 -7.99
C TYR A 263 1.69 2.27 -8.01
N VAL A 264 0.41 1.89 -7.92
CA VAL A 264 -0.74 2.82 -8.06
C VAL A 264 -0.73 3.85 -6.95
N SER A 265 -0.57 3.42 -5.69
CA SER A 265 -0.59 4.32 -4.54
C SER A 265 0.59 5.27 -4.56
N PHE A 266 1.77 4.76 -4.90
CA PHE A 266 2.99 5.55 -4.91
C PHE A 266 3.02 6.55 -6.08
N MET A 267 2.56 6.15 -7.26
CA MET A 267 2.40 7.06 -8.41
C MET A 267 1.28 8.07 -8.22
N GLY A 268 0.19 7.73 -7.54
CA GLY A 268 -0.82 8.70 -7.13
C GLY A 268 -0.23 9.83 -6.29
N PHE A 269 0.59 9.48 -5.28
CA PHE A 269 1.29 10.44 -4.44
C PHE A 269 2.27 11.31 -5.24
N PHE A 270 3.13 10.70 -6.08
CA PHE A 270 4.10 11.44 -6.89
C PHE A 270 3.44 12.37 -7.92
N ASN A 271 2.36 11.94 -8.56
CA ASN A 271 1.59 12.78 -9.47
C ASN A 271 0.98 13.98 -8.75
N MET A 272 0.50 13.81 -7.52
CA MET A 272 0.02 14.90 -6.68
C MET A 272 1.15 15.88 -6.33
N VAL A 273 2.30 15.38 -5.86
CA VAL A 273 3.48 16.21 -5.55
C VAL A 273 4.00 16.95 -6.78
N PHE A 274 3.95 16.31 -7.96
CA PHE A 274 4.31 16.92 -9.23
C PHE A 274 3.36 18.02 -9.64
N ALA A 275 2.05 17.77 -9.61
CA ALA A 275 1.06 18.79 -9.89
C ALA A 275 1.22 20.00 -8.95
N PHE A 276 1.47 19.74 -7.66
CA PHE A 276 1.71 20.78 -6.65
C PHE A 276 2.99 21.57 -6.94
N THR A 277 4.14 20.91 -7.00
CA THR A 277 5.46 21.55 -7.20
C THR A 277 5.53 22.26 -8.56
N GLY A 278 5.01 21.61 -9.61
CA GLY A 278 4.92 22.18 -10.95
C GLY A 278 4.09 23.46 -10.96
N THR A 279 2.98 23.51 -10.22
CA THR A 279 2.16 24.73 -10.07
C THR A 279 2.95 25.82 -9.33
N VAL A 280 3.63 25.50 -8.24
CA VAL A 280 4.45 26.46 -7.48
C VAL A 280 5.55 27.07 -8.37
N VAL A 281 6.32 26.23 -9.06
CA VAL A 281 7.40 26.70 -9.96
C VAL A 281 6.83 27.53 -11.10
N PHE A 282 5.70 27.11 -11.68
CA PHE A 282 5.02 27.87 -12.73
C PHE A 282 4.58 29.26 -12.24
N VAL A 283 4.00 29.36 -11.04
CA VAL A 283 3.59 30.64 -10.43
C VAL A 283 4.80 31.53 -10.14
N ILE A 284 5.91 30.98 -9.63
CA ILE A 284 7.15 31.74 -9.40
C ILE A 284 7.72 32.28 -10.72
N ALA A 285 7.76 31.45 -11.77
CA ALA A 285 8.24 31.88 -13.08
C ALA A 285 7.34 32.99 -13.67
N LEU A 286 6.02 32.81 -13.58
CA LEU A 286 5.04 33.78 -14.06
C LEU A 286 5.18 35.12 -13.35
N THR A 287 5.21 35.13 -12.01
CA THR A 287 5.35 36.34 -11.20
C THR A 287 6.69 37.05 -11.42
N THR A 288 7.78 36.28 -11.58
CA THR A 288 9.11 36.83 -11.91
C THR A 288 9.07 37.60 -13.22
N ILE A 289 8.46 37.05 -14.26
CA ILE A 289 8.38 37.71 -15.57
C ILE A 289 7.42 38.88 -15.55
N GLN A 290 6.28 38.77 -14.87
CA GLN A 290 5.37 39.90 -14.67
C GLN A 290 6.12 41.06 -13.99
N HIS A 291 6.94 40.76 -12.97
CA HIS A 291 7.77 41.74 -12.30
C HIS A 291 8.80 42.38 -13.25
N THR A 292 9.53 41.56 -14.01
CA THR A 292 10.52 42.05 -14.99
C THR A 292 9.86 42.94 -16.07
N VAL A 293 8.74 42.51 -16.65
CA VAL A 293 8.03 43.26 -17.69
C VAL A 293 7.46 44.56 -17.13
N ALA A 294 6.89 44.54 -15.92
CA ALA A 294 6.36 45.73 -15.27
C ALA A 294 7.44 46.79 -15.04
N MET A 295 8.61 46.36 -14.55
CA MET A 295 9.78 47.23 -14.38
C MET A 295 10.26 47.78 -15.73
N ASN A 296 10.39 46.94 -16.75
CA ASN A 296 10.84 47.34 -18.09
C ASN A 296 9.91 48.38 -18.74
N VAL A 297 8.60 48.26 -18.53
CA VAL A 297 7.62 49.27 -19.00
C VAL A 297 7.79 50.58 -18.23
N ALA A 298 8.01 50.53 -16.91
CA ALA A 298 8.20 51.72 -16.08
C ALA A 298 9.48 52.49 -16.46
N ASP A 299 10.61 51.79 -16.62
CA ASP A 299 11.89 52.39 -16.97
C ASP A 299 11.87 53.05 -18.37
N ARG A 300 11.03 52.54 -19.28
CA ARG A 300 10.95 52.99 -20.68
C ARG A 300 9.73 53.85 -20.99
N THR A 301 9.12 54.47 -19.98
CA THR A 301 7.91 55.28 -20.15
C THR A 301 8.09 56.41 -21.18
N ARG A 302 9.26 57.07 -21.19
CA ARG A 302 9.61 58.12 -22.18
C ARG A 302 9.70 57.57 -23.62
N GLU A 303 10.34 56.41 -23.80
CA GLU A 303 10.44 55.74 -25.12
C GLU A 303 9.05 55.30 -25.63
N ILE A 304 8.20 54.78 -24.74
CA ILE A 304 6.82 54.39 -25.05
C ILE A 304 5.99 55.60 -25.50
N GLY A 305 6.17 56.75 -24.84
CA GLY A 305 5.52 58.02 -25.21
C GLY A 305 5.91 58.49 -26.61
N MET A 306 7.19 58.40 -26.98
CA MET A 306 7.66 58.74 -28.34
C MET A 306 7.10 57.79 -29.40
N LEU A 307 7.11 56.48 -29.15
CA LEU A 307 6.51 55.49 -30.06
C LEU A 307 5.01 55.74 -30.26
N ARG A 308 4.31 56.16 -29.19
CA ARG A 308 2.90 56.53 -29.22
C ARG A 308 2.63 57.79 -30.04
N ALA A 309 3.51 58.78 -29.97
CA ALA A 309 3.44 60.01 -30.77
C ALA A 309 3.71 59.73 -32.26
N MET A 310 4.61 58.78 -32.57
CA MET A 310 4.86 58.29 -33.94
C MET A 310 3.77 57.35 -34.47
N GLY A 311 2.63 57.19 -33.78
CA GLY A 311 1.48 56.44 -34.28
C GLY A 311 1.44 54.94 -33.95
N PHE A 312 2.34 54.42 -33.09
CA PHE A 312 2.26 53.00 -32.69
C PHE A 312 1.06 52.72 -31.78
N SER A 313 0.29 51.67 -32.09
CA SER A 313 -0.84 51.23 -31.27
C SER A 313 -0.39 50.54 -29.97
N ARG A 314 -1.23 50.59 -28.93
CA ARG A 314 -0.97 49.94 -27.63
C ARG A 314 -0.69 48.44 -27.78
N GLY A 315 -1.40 47.77 -28.69
CA GLY A 315 -1.19 46.36 -29.00
C GLY A 315 0.17 46.08 -29.67
N ARG A 316 0.61 46.98 -30.57
CA ARG A 316 1.93 46.85 -31.22
C ARG A 316 3.07 47.03 -30.22
N ILE A 317 2.94 47.96 -29.27
CA ILE A 317 3.91 48.17 -28.19
C ILE A 317 3.88 47.00 -27.19
N ALA A 318 2.71 46.54 -26.75
CA ALA A 318 2.61 45.35 -25.88
C ALA A 318 3.22 44.11 -26.56
N GLY A 319 3.00 43.94 -27.86
CA GLY A 319 3.62 42.89 -28.66
C GLY A 319 5.14 43.00 -28.75
N LEU A 320 5.76 44.17 -28.53
CA LEU A 320 7.23 44.28 -28.43
C LEU A 320 7.73 43.58 -27.15
N PHE A 321 7.13 43.92 -26.01
CA PHE A 321 7.49 43.33 -24.71
C PHE A 321 7.22 41.83 -24.66
N VAL A 322 6.12 41.35 -25.25
CA VAL A 322 5.86 39.91 -25.36
C VAL A 322 6.96 39.20 -26.15
N ARG A 323 7.43 39.78 -27.26
CA ARG A 323 8.53 39.22 -28.05
C ARG A 323 9.86 39.24 -27.29
N GLU A 324 10.14 40.28 -26.52
CA GLU A 324 11.29 40.32 -25.61
C GLU A 324 11.21 39.17 -24.60
N SER A 325 10.08 38.99 -23.91
CA SER A 325 9.89 37.91 -22.95
C SER A 325 10.03 36.53 -23.59
N VAL A 326 9.44 36.31 -24.76
CA VAL A 326 9.55 35.03 -25.50
C VAL A 326 11.01 34.73 -25.84
N LEU A 327 11.78 35.70 -26.32
CA LEU A 327 13.21 35.51 -26.60
C LEU A 327 14.00 35.18 -25.32
N THR A 328 13.75 35.89 -24.21
CA THR A 328 14.39 35.60 -22.92
C THR A 328 14.10 34.16 -22.48
N THR A 329 12.84 33.72 -22.61
CA THR A 329 12.43 32.36 -22.23
C THR A 329 13.02 31.30 -23.14
N LEU A 330 13.13 31.55 -24.44
CA LEU A 330 13.79 30.61 -25.36
C LEU A 330 15.26 30.42 -25.00
N ILE A 331 15.97 31.51 -24.67
CA ILE A 331 17.36 31.44 -24.21
C ILE A 331 17.44 30.64 -22.90
N ALA A 332 16.58 30.94 -21.93
CA ALA A 332 16.50 30.20 -20.67
C ALA A 332 16.20 28.72 -20.87
N ALA A 333 15.32 28.39 -21.83
CA ALA A 333 14.96 27.02 -22.15
C ALA A 333 16.10 26.24 -22.79
N ILE A 334 16.84 26.82 -23.71
CA ILE A 334 18.02 26.18 -24.32
C ILE A 334 19.07 25.89 -23.25
N VAL A 335 19.35 26.87 -22.37
CA VAL A 335 20.30 26.68 -21.26
C VAL A 335 19.81 25.60 -20.29
N ALA A 336 18.55 25.65 -19.87
CA ALA A 336 17.97 24.67 -18.95
C ALA A 336 17.97 23.26 -19.55
N LEU A 337 17.62 23.10 -20.83
CA LEU A 337 17.62 21.81 -21.52
C LEU A 337 19.04 21.23 -21.62
N GLY A 338 20.02 22.06 -22.00
CA GLY A 338 21.43 21.66 -22.05
C GLY A 338 21.96 21.23 -20.69
N LEU A 339 21.67 21.99 -19.63
CA LEU A 339 22.05 21.65 -18.26
C LEU A 339 21.34 20.39 -17.75
N ALA A 340 20.06 20.19 -18.10
CA ALA A 340 19.29 19.02 -17.74
C ALA A 340 19.92 17.76 -18.33
N TYR A 341 20.15 17.72 -19.64
CA TYR A 341 20.80 16.56 -20.28
C TYR A 341 22.24 16.37 -19.80
N MET A 342 23.00 17.44 -19.57
CA MET A 342 24.34 17.33 -18.98
C MET A 342 24.30 16.65 -17.60
N THR A 343 23.34 17.02 -16.75
CA THR A 343 23.16 16.42 -15.43
C THR A 343 22.71 14.95 -15.54
N ILE A 344 21.79 14.63 -16.46
CA ILE A 344 21.35 13.26 -16.74
C ILE A 344 22.54 12.38 -17.16
N TYR A 345 23.36 12.86 -18.11
CA TYR A 345 24.56 12.14 -18.56
C TYR A 345 25.61 12.01 -17.45
N ALA A 346 25.80 13.04 -16.62
CA ALA A 346 26.72 12.99 -15.48
C ALA A 346 26.29 11.92 -14.46
N ILE A 347 24.99 11.85 -14.14
CA ILE A 347 24.42 10.81 -13.26
C ILE A 347 24.61 9.42 -13.86
N PHE A 348 24.33 9.26 -15.15
CA PHE A 348 24.50 7.99 -15.85
C PHE A 348 25.96 7.50 -15.80
N PHE A 349 26.92 8.37 -16.10
CA PHE A 349 28.35 8.03 -16.09
C PHE A 349 28.86 7.73 -14.67
N ALA A 350 28.35 8.44 -13.66
CA ALA A 350 28.71 8.21 -12.26
C ALA A 350 28.13 6.89 -11.70
N ASN A 351 27.22 6.22 -12.41
CA ASN A 351 26.57 4.97 -12.01
C ASN A 351 26.03 5.01 -10.57
N LEU A 352 25.41 6.14 -10.21
CA LEU A 352 24.89 6.36 -8.87
C LEU A 352 23.75 5.40 -8.57
N GLN A 353 23.68 4.94 -7.32
CA GLN A 353 22.59 4.13 -6.82
C GLN A 353 21.74 4.94 -5.84
N THR A 354 20.45 4.65 -5.80
CA THR A 354 19.50 5.26 -4.88
C THR A 354 18.56 4.21 -4.33
N GLN A 355 18.09 4.39 -3.10
CA GLN A 355 17.07 3.54 -2.51
C GLN A 355 15.73 4.28 -2.60
N LEU A 356 14.81 3.73 -3.38
CA LEU A 356 13.46 4.27 -3.45
C LEU A 356 12.65 3.79 -2.24
N PRO A 357 11.77 4.62 -1.66
CA PRO A 357 10.97 4.18 -0.52
C PRO A 357 10.12 2.96 -0.89
N ARG A 358 9.99 2.00 0.03
CA ARG A 358 9.28 0.73 -0.15
C ARG A 358 9.88 -0.24 -1.16
N ILE A 359 11.01 0.10 -1.79
CA ILE A 359 11.77 -0.84 -2.62
C ILE A 359 12.88 -1.47 -1.76
N ALA A 360 12.94 -2.80 -1.75
CA ALA A 360 13.85 -3.56 -0.88
C ALA A 360 15.33 -3.36 -1.25
N GLU A 361 15.64 -3.20 -2.54
CA GLU A 361 17.01 -3.12 -3.06
C GLU A 361 17.35 -1.74 -3.64
N PRO A 362 18.62 -1.32 -3.57
CA PRO A 362 19.07 -0.11 -4.25
C PRO A 362 18.98 -0.27 -5.77
N VAL A 363 18.53 0.79 -6.43
CA VAL A 363 18.33 0.85 -7.88
C VAL A 363 19.29 1.84 -8.50
N ARG A 364 19.74 1.59 -9.74
CA ARG A 364 20.61 2.53 -10.45
C ARG A 364 19.82 3.77 -10.81
N LEU A 365 20.26 4.94 -10.35
CA LEU A 365 19.61 6.21 -10.65
C LEU A 365 19.81 6.52 -12.14
N ALA A 366 18.74 6.41 -12.92
CA ALA A 366 18.75 6.65 -14.35
C ALA A 366 17.58 7.55 -14.75
N LEU A 367 17.80 8.86 -14.70
CA LEU A 367 16.80 9.84 -15.14
C LEU A 367 16.51 9.65 -16.63
N ASP A 368 15.24 9.45 -16.98
CA ASP A 368 14.81 9.30 -18.37
C ASP A 368 13.92 10.47 -18.76
N LEU A 369 14.45 11.36 -19.60
CA LEU A 369 13.76 12.54 -20.11
C LEU A 369 13.69 12.50 -21.64
N PRO A 370 12.64 11.91 -22.22
CA PRO A 370 12.44 11.93 -23.66
C PRO A 370 12.27 13.34 -24.20
N LEU A 371 12.91 13.61 -25.34
CA LEU A 371 12.99 14.94 -25.91
C LEU A 371 11.62 15.56 -26.18
N ASN A 372 10.64 14.76 -26.63
CA ASN A 372 9.27 15.22 -26.84
C ASN A 372 8.59 15.74 -25.55
N TRP A 373 8.83 15.08 -24.41
CA TRP A 373 8.30 15.53 -23.12
C TRP A 373 9.00 16.80 -22.64
N ALA A 374 10.31 16.89 -22.82
CA ALA A 374 11.07 18.10 -22.49
C ALA A 374 10.59 19.31 -23.32
N LEU A 375 10.42 19.12 -24.63
CA LEU A 375 9.92 20.16 -25.54
C LEU A 375 8.49 20.58 -25.19
N LEU A 376 7.63 19.64 -24.79
CA LEU A 376 6.28 19.95 -24.33
C LEU A 376 6.30 20.81 -23.05
N ALA A 377 7.12 20.45 -22.06
CA ALA A 377 7.26 21.22 -20.83
C ALA A 377 7.76 22.66 -21.10
N VAL A 378 8.76 22.79 -21.99
CA VAL A 378 9.25 24.08 -22.48
C VAL A 378 8.16 24.88 -23.18
N ALA A 379 7.36 24.24 -24.04
CA ALA A 379 6.29 24.90 -24.77
C ALA A 379 5.19 25.44 -23.82
N ILE A 380 4.81 24.65 -22.81
CA ILE A 380 3.84 25.06 -21.78
C ILE A 380 4.38 26.25 -20.98
N ALA A 381 5.64 26.19 -20.55
CA ALA A 381 6.28 27.29 -19.84
C ALA A 381 6.34 28.56 -20.71
N ALA A 382 6.78 28.44 -21.97
CA ALA A 382 6.84 29.56 -22.91
C ALA A 382 5.47 30.20 -23.16
N LEU A 383 4.42 29.40 -23.29
CA LEU A 383 3.05 29.88 -23.46
C LEU A 383 2.57 30.65 -22.22
N GLY A 384 2.73 30.09 -21.03
CA GLY A 384 2.32 30.75 -19.78
C GLY A 384 3.03 32.09 -19.58
N ILE A 385 4.31 32.13 -19.92
CA ILE A 385 5.15 33.33 -19.86
C ILE A 385 4.67 34.38 -20.87
N ALA A 386 4.43 34.00 -22.12
CA ALA A 386 3.94 34.91 -23.15
C ALA A 386 2.59 35.55 -22.78
N LEU A 387 1.68 34.75 -22.22
CA LEU A 387 0.39 35.22 -21.72
C LEU A 387 0.54 36.18 -20.53
N GLY A 388 1.40 35.85 -19.57
CA GLY A 388 1.71 36.70 -18.41
C GLY A 388 2.30 38.05 -18.82
N ALA A 389 3.27 38.02 -19.73
CA ALA A 389 3.89 39.22 -20.30
C ALA A 389 2.86 40.08 -21.05
N ALA A 390 2.00 39.46 -21.87
CA ALA A 390 0.96 40.17 -22.62
C ALA A 390 -0.05 40.85 -21.71
N ALA A 391 -0.54 40.15 -20.68
CA ALA A 391 -1.48 40.68 -19.71
C ALA A 391 -0.88 41.89 -18.96
N THR A 392 0.37 41.78 -18.52
CA THR A 392 1.08 42.83 -17.78
C THR A 392 1.34 44.05 -18.65
N ALA A 393 1.86 43.84 -19.86
CA ALA A 393 2.16 44.92 -20.80
C ALA A 393 0.88 45.68 -21.18
N ARG A 394 -0.23 44.99 -21.49
CA ARG A 394 -1.51 45.64 -21.79
C ARG A 394 -2.01 46.47 -20.61
N LYS A 395 -2.01 45.92 -19.40
CA LYS A 395 -2.51 46.60 -18.18
C LYS A 395 -1.69 47.85 -17.85
N ARG A 396 -0.37 47.77 -17.94
CA ARG A 396 0.54 48.89 -17.60
C ARG A 396 0.56 49.99 -18.67
N ILE A 397 0.57 49.64 -19.95
CA ILE A 397 0.50 50.61 -21.05
C ILE A 397 -0.86 51.34 -21.06
N GLY A 398 -1.93 50.70 -20.59
CA GLY A 398 -3.24 51.34 -20.39
C GLY A 398 -3.26 52.33 -19.22
N GLY A 399 -2.59 51.99 -18.11
CA GLY A 399 -2.52 52.82 -16.90
C GLY A 399 -1.57 54.02 -16.99
N ALA A 400 -0.43 53.89 -17.69
CA ALA A 400 0.55 54.97 -17.84
C ALA A 400 0.04 56.20 -18.61
N VAL A 401 -1.14 56.11 -19.24
CA VAL A 401 -1.80 57.20 -19.97
C VAL A 401 -2.81 57.97 -19.10
N ARG A 402 -3.20 57.42 -17.94
CA ARG A 402 -4.02 58.12 -16.94
C ARG A 402 -3.09 58.62 -15.84
N ALA A 403 -2.42 59.75 -16.10
CA ALA A 403 -1.73 60.48 -15.05
C ALA A 403 -2.78 61.08 -14.10
N ASP A 404 -3.13 60.34 -13.06
CA ASP A 404 -3.50 60.92 -11.77
C ASP A 404 -3.09 59.96 -10.65
N GLY A 405 -2.36 60.54 -9.69
CA GLY A 405 -1.54 59.82 -8.73
C GLY A 405 -2.33 58.99 -7.75
N LYS A 406 -2.08 57.68 -7.77
CA LYS A 406 -1.59 56.90 -6.62
C LYS A 406 -1.10 55.57 -7.18
N ALA A 407 0.21 55.41 -7.24
CA ALA A 407 0.82 54.12 -7.54
C ALA A 407 0.34 53.14 -6.46
N VAL A 408 -0.57 52.23 -6.80
CA VAL A 408 -0.85 51.09 -5.91
C VAL A 408 0.49 50.38 -5.72
N PRO A 409 1.04 50.32 -4.50
CA PRO A 409 2.37 49.76 -4.30
C PRO A 409 2.33 48.30 -4.75
N LEU A 410 3.23 47.95 -5.68
CA LEU A 410 3.33 46.66 -6.34
C LEU A 410 3.32 45.49 -5.35
N THR A 411 3.91 45.71 -4.17
CA THR A 411 3.96 44.79 -3.04
C THR A 411 2.58 44.39 -2.56
N ARG A 412 1.59 45.30 -2.52
CA ARG A 412 0.22 44.96 -2.11
C ARG A 412 -0.51 44.11 -3.14
N MET A 413 -0.33 44.38 -4.44
CA MET A 413 -1.04 43.61 -5.48
C MET A 413 -0.46 42.19 -5.63
N LEU A 414 0.88 42.07 -5.56
CA LEU A 414 1.58 40.78 -5.56
C LEU A 414 1.33 40.01 -4.26
N ALA A 415 1.42 40.66 -3.10
CA ALA A 415 1.07 40.03 -1.82
C ALA A 415 -0.39 39.61 -1.78
N THR A 416 -1.35 40.35 -2.36
CA THR A 416 -2.73 39.87 -2.43
C THR A 416 -2.91 38.66 -3.32
N THR A 417 -2.23 38.56 -4.48
CA THR A 417 -2.32 37.35 -5.32
C THR A 417 -1.60 36.15 -4.72
N THR A 418 -0.44 36.37 -4.09
CA THR A 418 0.35 35.31 -3.44
C THR A 418 -0.32 34.86 -2.14
N CYS A 419 -0.84 35.77 -1.30
CA CYS A 419 -1.57 35.44 -0.08
C CYS A 419 -2.96 34.85 -0.34
N LEU A 420 -3.71 35.27 -1.37
CA LEU A 420 -5.01 34.67 -1.68
C LEU A 420 -4.87 33.23 -2.24
N MET A 421 -3.74 32.94 -2.91
CA MET A 421 -3.40 31.58 -3.35
C MET A 421 -2.81 30.70 -2.24
N LEU A 422 -2.01 31.25 -1.32
CA LEU A 422 -1.57 30.53 -0.11
C LEU A 422 -2.72 30.29 0.87
N ALA A 423 -3.65 31.24 1.01
CA ALA A 423 -4.83 31.11 1.88
C ALA A 423 -5.83 30.06 1.39
N THR A 424 -5.92 29.83 0.08
CA THR A 424 -6.73 28.74 -0.49
C THR A 424 -6.07 27.36 -0.34
N MET A 425 -4.75 27.30 -0.07
CA MET A 425 -4.02 26.07 0.22
C MET A 425 -3.99 25.68 1.71
N LEU A 426 -4.29 26.62 2.62
CA LEU A 426 -4.25 26.41 4.07
C LEU A 426 -5.59 25.96 4.70
N THR A 427 -6.66 25.77 3.92
CA THR A 427 -7.99 25.44 4.45
C THR A 427 -8.26 23.93 4.64
N VAL A 428 -7.23 23.08 4.65
CA VAL A 428 -7.40 21.68 5.07
C VAL A 428 -7.15 21.56 6.58
N SER A 429 -8.26 21.60 7.30
CA SER A 429 -8.54 20.99 8.60
C SER A 429 -7.83 21.53 9.84
N LEU A 430 -8.42 22.57 10.45
CA LEU A 430 -8.46 22.71 11.90
C LEU A 430 -9.78 22.11 12.40
N ALA A 431 -9.78 20.80 12.66
CA ALA A 431 -10.86 20.18 13.42
C ALA A 431 -10.71 20.62 14.89
N HIS A 432 -11.82 21.03 15.51
CA HIS A 432 -11.89 21.38 16.93
C HIS A 432 -11.40 20.18 17.77
N ALA A 433 -10.37 20.38 18.58
CA ALA A 433 -9.91 19.39 19.54
C ALA A 433 -10.89 19.38 20.73
N GLU A 434 -11.64 18.29 20.90
CA GLU A 434 -12.11 17.90 22.24
C GLU A 434 -10.89 17.70 23.12
N ASP A 435 -10.96 18.09 24.40
CA ASP A 435 -9.91 17.79 25.39
C ASP A 435 -9.69 16.28 25.43
N ALA A 436 -8.58 15.84 24.85
CA ALA A 436 -8.28 14.43 24.72
C ALA A 436 -7.91 13.84 26.09
N PRO A 437 -8.52 12.72 26.52
CA PRO A 437 -8.14 12.03 27.75
C PRO A 437 -6.68 11.57 27.67
N SER A 438 -6.01 11.53 28.83
CA SER A 438 -4.63 11.05 28.90
C SER A 438 -4.53 9.57 28.51
N GLU A 439 -3.36 9.14 28.02
CA GLU A 439 -3.11 7.73 27.70
C GLU A 439 -3.34 6.81 28.91
N ALA A 440 -2.94 7.24 30.10
CA ALA A 440 -3.15 6.50 31.35
C ALA A 440 -4.65 6.26 31.62
N THR A 441 -5.48 7.29 31.40
CA THR A 441 -6.94 7.18 31.54
C THR A 441 -7.52 6.19 30.52
N MET A 442 -7.07 6.25 29.26
CA MET A 442 -7.54 5.32 28.22
C MET A 442 -7.11 3.87 28.51
N ARG A 443 -5.90 3.66 29.05
CA ARG A 443 -5.43 2.33 29.47
C ARG A 443 -6.26 1.76 30.62
N ASP A 444 -6.67 2.59 31.58
CA ASP A 444 -7.58 2.18 32.67
C ASP A 444 -8.96 1.75 32.12
N TRP A 445 -9.51 2.50 31.16
CA TRP A 445 -10.75 2.12 30.50
C TRP A 445 -10.65 0.77 29.77
N LEU A 446 -9.55 0.57 29.03
CA LEU A 446 -9.28 -0.71 28.37
C LEU A 446 -9.13 -1.85 29.38
N HIS A 447 -8.45 -1.62 30.50
CA HIS A 447 -8.26 -2.62 31.55
C HIS A 447 -9.61 -3.06 32.14
N LYS A 448 -10.53 -2.11 32.37
CA LYS A 448 -11.89 -2.41 32.82
C LYS A 448 -12.68 -3.21 31.77
N ALA A 449 -12.56 -2.88 30.49
CA ALA A 449 -13.18 -3.63 29.41
C ALA A 449 -12.58 -5.05 29.25
N ASP A 450 -11.28 -5.22 29.50
CA ASP A 450 -10.59 -6.50 29.46
C ASP A 450 -11.06 -7.42 30.60
N LEU A 451 -11.26 -6.90 31.81
CA LEU A 451 -11.82 -7.66 32.95
C LEU A 451 -13.15 -8.33 32.60
N ALA A 452 -14.04 -7.61 31.93
CA ALA A 452 -15.35 -8.13 31.52
C ALA A 452 -15.30 -9.13 30.35
N ARG A 453 -14.12 -9.32 29.74
CA ARG A 453 -13.87 -10.33 28.70
C ARG A 453 -12.96 -11.46 29.18
N GLY A 454 -12.66 -11.51 30.48
CA GLY A 454 -11.78 -12.52 31.07
C GLY A 454 -10.29 -12.27 30.85
N GLY A 455 -9.89 -11.07 30.38
CA GLY A 455 -8.51 -10.66 30.14
C GLY A 455 -7.59 -10.79 31.36
N TRP A 456 -8.11 -10.58 32.57
CA TRP A 456 -7.35 -10.50 33.81
C TRP A 456 -8.05 -11.26 34.93
N GLY A 457 -7.30 -11.92 35.81
CA GLY A 457 -7.85 -12.81 36.83
C GLY A 457 -7.91 -14.27 36.37
N SER A 458 -8.59 -15.11 37.15
CA SER A 458 -8.65 -16.55 36.91
C SER A 458 -10.09 -17.05 36.80
N TYR A 459 -10.45 -17.58 35.63
CA TYR A 459 -11.83 -18.01 35.32
C TYR A 459 -11.85 -19.29 34.50
N LYS A 460 -13.01 -19.93 34.47
CA LYS A 460 -13.38 -20.97 33.52
C LYS A 460 -14.71 -20.65 32.88
N TRP A 461 -14.87 -21.00 31.61
CA TRP A 461 -16.14 -20.89 30.90
C TRP A 461 -16.21 -21.89 29.75
N SER A 462 -17.42 -22.18 29.30
CA SER A 462 -17.67 -22.87 28.04
C SER A 462 -17.85 -21.83 26.92
N LEU A 463 -17.17 -22.01 25.80
CA LEU A 463 -17.23 -21.13 24.63
C LEU A 463 -17.74 -21.92 23.43
N SER A 464 -18.93 -21.58 22.94
CA SER A 464 -19.46 -22.14 21.69
C SER A 464 -19.31 -21.15 20.54
N ILE A 465 -18.70 -21.58 19.45
CA ILE A 465 -18.47 -20.77 18.26
C ILE A 465 -19.34 -21.31 17.14
N HIS A 466 -20.35 -20.55 16.75
CA HIS A 466 -21.19 -20.83 15.60
C HIS A 466 -20.72 -19.98 14.41
N THR A 467 -20.39 -20.60 13.30
CA THR A 467 -19.94 -19.93 12.09
C THR A 467 -20.91 -20.20 10.96
N GLU A 468 -21.22 -19.16 10.19
CA GLU A 468 -21.99 -19.22 8.96
C GLU A 468 -21.15 -18.63 7.82
N ASP A 469 -20.94 -19.42 6.77
CA ASP A 469 -20.27 -19.03 5.53
C ASP A 469 -20.89 -19.76 4.32
N PRO A 470 -20.57 -19.37 3.06
CA PRO A 470 -21.13 -20.02 1.87
C PRO A 470 -20.85 -21.52 1.73
N ALA A 471 -19.85 -22.07 2.45
CA ALA A 471 -19.54 -23.49 2.44
C ALA A 471 -20.37 -24.28 3.48
N GLY A 472 -21.06 -23.59 4.39
CA GLY A 472 -22.03 -24.16 5.32
C GLY A 472 -21.82 -23.71 6.78
N ALA A 473 -22.79 -24.04 7.64
CA ALA A 473 -22.71 -23.70 9.05
C ALA A 473 -21.88 -24.73 9.83
N THR A 474 -20.98 -24.26 10.69
CA THR A 474 -20.20 -25.11 11.60
C THR A 474 -20.32 -24.63 13.05
N SER A 475 -20.25 -25.55 14.00
CA SER A 475 -20.28 -25.23 15.43
C SER A 475 -19.15 -25.98 16.14
N THR A 476 -18.43 -25.28 17.02
CA THR A 476 -17.35 -25.87 17.83
C THR A 476 -17.43 -25.33 19.25
N THR A 477 -17.35 -26.22 20.23
CA THR A 477 -17.43 -25.85 21.65
C THR A 477 -16.12 -26.16 22.34
N TYR A 478 -15.63 -25.20 23.12
CA TYR A 478 -14.41 -25.28 23.89
C TYR A 478 -14.68 -25.09 25.37
N ASP A 479 -13.95 -25.83 26.22
CA ASP A 479 -13.78 -25.49 27.62
C ASP A 479 -12.54 -24.60 27.75
N ILE A 480 -12.74 -23.38 28.23
CA ILE A 480 -11.68 -22.39 28.39
C ILE A 480 -11.35 -22.27 29.88
N ALA A 481 -10.06 -22.35 30.20
CA ALA A 481 -9.50 -21.93 31.48
C ALA A 481 -8.55 -20.76 31.24
N VAL A 482 -8.60 -19.74 32.10
CA VAL A 482 -7.73 -18.56 32.01
C VAL A 482 -7.14 -18.23 33.36
N ARG A 483 -5.90 -17.72 33.34
CA ARG A 483 -5.20 -17.13 34.48
C ARG A 483 -4.28 -16.01 34.01
N ASP A 484 -4.62 -14.77 34.34
CA ASP A 484 -3.78 -13.57 34.15
C ASP A 484 -3.17 -13.45 32.75
N GLY A 485 -3.99 -13.67 31.72
CA GLY A 485 -3.58 -13.60 30.31
C GLY A 485 -3.00 -14.88 29.73
N LYS A 486 -2.83 -15.95 30.52
CA LYS A 486 -2.62 -17.31 30.02
C LYS A 486 -3.96 -17.99 29.84
N ALA A 487 -4.12 -18.80 28.80
CA ALA A 487 -5.36 -19.52 28.53
C ALA A 487 -5.10 -20.93 28.05
N LEU A 488 -5.99 -21.86 28.39
CA LEU A 488 -6.05 -23.20 27.84
C LEU A 488 -7.46 -23.44 27.32
N ALA A 489 -7.59 -23.62 26.01
CA ALA A 489 -8.82 -24.05 25.37
C ALA A 489 -8.76 -25.54 25.07
N ARG A 490 -9.80 -26.28 25.43
CA ARG A 490 -9.93 -27.71 25.12
C ARG A 490 -11.19 -27.94 24.32
N THR A 491 -11.08 -28.59 23.18
CA THR A 491 -12.24 -28.86 22.32
C THR A 491 -13.11 -29.94 22.94
N VAL A 492 -14.40 -29.64 23.10
CA VAL A 492 -15.43 -30.52 23.68
C VAL A 492 -16.30 -31.11 22.57
N GLU A 493 -16.79 -30.27 21.65
CA GLU A 493 -17.60 -30.67 20.49
C GLU A 493 -17.06 -29.99 19.21
N PRO A 494 -17.14 -30.66 18.04
CA PRO A 494 -17.66 -32.01 17.82
C PRO A 494 -16.74 -33.10 18.39
N LYS A 495 -17.31 -34.24 18.85
CA LYS A 495 -16.55 -35.38 19.42
C LYS A 495 -15.31 -35.82 18.62
N ARG A 496 -15.31 -35.67 17.30
CA ARG A 496 -14.17 -36.01 16.43
C ARG A 496 -12.90 -35.20 16.71
N TYR A 497 -13.03 -34.02 17.33
CA TYR A 497 -11.94 -33.14 17.73
C TYR A 497 -11.72 -33.14 19.24
N GLN A 498 -12.40 -34.04 19.96
CA GLN A 498 -12.27 -34.13 21.40
C GLN A 498 -10.83 -34.47 21.78
N GLY A 499 -10.26 -33.69 22.71
CA GLY A 499 -8.87 -33.82 23.14
C GLY A 499 -7.88 -32.91 22.41
N GLU A 500 -8.31 -32.16 21.39
CA GLU A 500 -7.54 -31.04 20.86
C GLU A 500 -7.43 -29.91 21.89
N LYS A 501 -6.26 -29.28 21.98
CA LYS A 501 -6.00 -28.22 22.95
C LYS A 501 -5.21 -27.08 22.34
N ILE A 502 -5.53 -25.86 22.75
CA ILE A 502 -4.81 -24.64 22.43
C ILE A 502 -4.35 -24.01 23.74
N LEU A 503 -3.04 -23.92 23.91
CA LEU A 503 -2.40 -23.22 25.01
C LEU A 503 -1.96 -21.84 24.57
N ILE A 504 -2.21 -20.85 25.41
CA ILE A 504 -1.79 -19.46 25.25
C ILE A 504 -0.95 -19.11 26.48
N ALA A 505 0.33 -18.88 26.26
CA ALA A 505 1.30 -18.61 27.33
C ALA A 505 2.17 -17.41 26.95
N SER A 506 1.95 -16.29 27.64
CA SER A 506 2.85 -15.12 27.62
C SER A 506 3.26 -14.61 26.23
N ARG A 507 2.34 -14.70 25.24
CA ARG A 507 2.44 -14.32 23.80
C ARG A 507 2.73 -15.43 22.79
N ALA A 508 3.08 -16.63 23.23
CA ALA A 508 3.15 -17.79 22.35
C ALA A 508 1.85 -18.60 22.44
N MET A 509 1.44 -19.19 21.32
CA MET A 509 0.35 -20.16 21.32
C MET A 509 0.79 -21.48 20.74
N TRP A 510 0.21 -22.54 21.28
CA TRP A 510 0.57 -23.91 20.98
C TRP A 510 -0.69 -24.74 20.81
N TYR A 511 -0.71 -25.57 19.77
CA TYR A 511 -1.77 -26.50 19.48
C TYR A 511 -1.28 -27.93 19.62
N VAL A 512 -2.12 -28.78 20.21
CA VAL A 512 -1.91 -30.22 20.28
C VAL A 512 -3.21 -30.94 19.94
N LYS A 513 -3.07 -32.14 19.38
CA LYS A 513 -4.16 -33.09 19.16
C LYS A 513 -3.66 -34.50 19.49
N PRO A 514 -4.57 -35.44 19.78
CA PRO A 514 -4.21 -36.85 19.96
C PRO A 514 -3.37 -37.37 18.79
N GLY A 515 -2.23 -38.00 19.09
CA GLY A 515 -1.29 -38.57 18.10
C GLY A 515 -0.16 -37.65 17.64
N LEU A 516 -0.16 -36.35 18.00
CA LEU A 516 1.03 -35.51 17.80
C LEU A 516 2.17 -35.94 18.74
N ARG A 517 3.41 -35.86 18.27
CA ARG A 517 4.62 -36.14 19.07
C ARG A 517 5.13 -34.93 19.85
N LYS A 518 4.83 -33.71 19.39
CA LYS A 518 5.19 -32.44 20.01
C LYS A 518 4.10 -31.38 19.74
N PRO A 519 3.93 -30.38 20.63
CA PRO A 519 3.05 -29.24 20.37
C PRO A 519 3.50 -28.43 19.14
N VAL A 520 2.53 -27.90 18.38
CA VAL A 520 2.77 -27.07 17.20
C VAL A 520 2.52 -25.62 17.56
N SER A 521 3.48 -24.73 17.29
CA SER A 521 3.25 -23.30 17.49
C SER A 521 2.29 -22.75 16.44
N ILE A 522 1.31 -21.96 16.88
CA ILE A 522 0.32 -21.30 16.01
C ILE A 522 0.29 -19.79 16.31
N SER A 523 -0.08 -18.98 15.32
CA SER A 523 -0.12 -17.51 15.46
C SER A 523 -1.49 -17.03 15.97
N PRO A 524 -1.55 -16.02 16.88
CA PRO A 524 -2.81 -15.38 17.30
C PRO A 524 -3.64 -14.85 16.13
N GLN A 525 -2.96 -14.45 15.06
CA GLN A 525 -3.55 -13.84 13.87
C GLN A 525 -4.16 -14.88 12.91
N GLN A 526 -3.78 -16.15 13.02
CA GLN A 526 -4.31 -17.21 12.17
C GLN A 526 -5.79 -17.44 12.46
N ARG A 527 -6.56 -17.70 11.41
CA ARG A 527 -7.98 -18.05 11.46
C ARG A 527 -8.15 -19.38 12.21
N LEU A 528 -9.00 -19.40 13.23
CA LEU A 528 -9.29 -20.59 14.04
C LEU A 528 -10.46 -21.37 13.43
N VAL A 529 -11.66 -20.80 13.54
CA VAL A 529 -12.92 -21.34 13.02
C VAL A 529 -13.74 -20.15 12.53
N GLY A 530 -14.19 -20.21 11.27
CA GLY A 530 -14.93 -19.11 10.66
C GLY A 530 -14.16 -17.79 10.66
N GLU A 531 -14.83 -16.69 10.93
CA GLU A 531 -14.20 -15.37 10.98
C GLU A 531 -13.42 -15.11 12.28
N ALA A 532 -13.45 -16.02 13.26
CA ALA A 532 -12.68 -15.88 14.49
C ALA A 532 -11.19 -16.23 14.29
N ALA A 533 -10.29 -15.39 14.81
CA ALA A 533 -8.87 -15.67 14.91
C ALA A 533 -8.57 -16.51 16.17
N ASN A 534 -7.43 -17.19 16.20
CA ASN A 534 -6.95 -17.93 17.38
C ASN A 534 -6.85 -17.03 18.62
N GLY A 535 -6.52 -15.74 18.43
CA GLY A 535 -6.48 -14.77 19.51
C GLY A 535 -7.85 -14.33 20.05
N ASP A 536 -8.96 -14.63 19.36
CA ASP A 536 -10.31 -14.19 19.77
C ASP A 536 -10.97 -15.16 20.78
N ILE A 537 -10.54 -16.42 20.82
CA ILE A 537 -10.97 -17.38 21.86
C ILE A 537 -10.25 -17.20 23.18
N ALA A 538 -9.14 -16.47 23.15
CA ALA A 538 -8.31 -16.13 24.28
C ALA A 538 -8.92 -15.01 25.11
N ALA A 539 -8.51 -14.93 26.37
CA ALA A 539 -8.63 -13.72 27.15
C ALA A 539 -7.85 -12.57 26.50
N THR A 540 -8.55 -11.72 25.74
CA THR A 540 -7.96 -10.55 25.09
C THR A 540 -7.54 -9.49 26.11
N GLN A 541 -6.31 -8.98 26.02
CA GLN A 541 -5.77 -7.96 26.91
C GLN A 541 -5.38 -6.71 26.12
N TYR A 542 -6.37 -5.93 25.68
CA TYR A 542 -6.12 -4.74 24.86
C TYR A 542 -5.31 -3.67 25.60
N ALA A 543 -5.48 -3.54 26.92
CA ALA A 543 -4.72 -2.60 27.74
C ALA A 543 -3.21 -2.91 27.76
N ARG A 544 -2.84 -4.18 27.61
CA ARG A 544 -1.45 -4.65 27.57
C ARG A 544 -0.88 -4.60 26.15
N ASP A 545 -1.66 -5.09 25.18
CA ASP A 545 -1.14 -5.44 23.86
C ASP A 545 -1.21 -4.27 22.85
N TYR A 546 -1.87 -3.16 23.21
CA TYR A 546 -2.05 -2.01 22.32
C TYR A 546 -1.74 -0.68 23.02
N SER A 547 -1.39 0.32 22.21
CA SER A 547 -1.28 1.72 22.59
C SER A 547 -2.54 2.48 22.13
N PRO A 548 -3.33 3.07 23.05
CA PRO A 548 -4.56 3.78 22.71
C PRO A 548 -4.30 5.23 22.29
N ALA A 549 -5.06 5.69 21.30
CA ALA A 549 -5.19 7.10 20.92
C ALA A 549 -6.68 7.48 20.88
N TYR A 550 -7.02 8.63 21.47
CA TYR A 550 -8.39 9.13 21.45
C TYR A 550 -8.78 9.56 20.02
N ALA A 551 -9.91 9.04 19.54
CA ALA A 551 -10.41 9.30 18.18
C ALA A 551 -11.81 9.96 18.20
N GLY A 552 -12.20 10.55 19.33
CA GLY A 552 -13.47 11.27 19.52
C GLY A 552 -14.57 10.42 20.17
N SER A 553 -15.80 10.92 20.05
CA SER A 553 -17.01 10.25 20.52
C SER A 553 -17.86 9.74 19.34
N ALA A 554 -18.62 8.67 19.53
CA ALA A 554 -19.55 8.15 18.52
C ALA A 554 -20.78 7.50 19.19
N GLN A 555 -21.93 7.52 18.51
CA GLN A 555 -23.08 6.70 18.91
C GLN A 555 -23.10 5.39 18.13
N ILE A 556 -23.20 4.27 18.83
CA ILE A 556 -23.34 2.93 18.24
C ILE A 556 -24.64 2.32 18.77
N ASN A 557 -25.62 2.08 17.89
CA ASN A 557 -26.93 1.52 18.26
C ASN A 557 -27.62 2.24 19.43
N GLY A 558 -27.52 3.57 19.49
CA GLY A 558 -28.10 4.40 20.56
C GLY A 558 -27.29 4.45 21.87
N VAL A 559 -26.12 3.81 21.92
CA VAL A 559 -25.18 3.89 23.05
C VAL A 559 -24.12 4.95 22.76
N ASP A 560 -23.93 5.90 23.68
CA ASP A 560 -22.86 6.89 23.59
C ASP A 560 -21.52 6.25 23.93
N CYS A 561 -20.57 6.25 22.98
CA CYS A 561 -19.27 5.60 23.12
C CYS A 561 -18.09 6.58 23.03
N TYR A 562 -17.03 6.29 23.78
CA TYR A 562 -15.68 6.73 23.45
C TYR A 562 -15.16 5.91 22.27
N LYS A 563 -14.56 6.58 21.29
CA LYS A 563 -13.92 5.94 20.15
C LYS A 563 -12.41 6.00 20.34
N LEU A 564 -11.78 4.84 20.53
CA LEU A 564 -10.34 4.71 20.68
C LEU A 564 -9.74 4.05 19.44
N LYS A 565 -8.63 4.58 18.95
CA LYS A 565 -7.79 3.90 17.96
C LYS A 565 -6.66 3.21 18.72
N LEU A 566 -6.60 1.89 18.63
CA LEU A 566 -5.60 1.04 19.26
C LEU A 566 -4.60 0.60 18.20
N THR A 567 -3.31 0.81 18.47
CA THR A 567 -2.20 0.35 17.61
C THR A 567 -1.43 -0.74 18.34
N ALA A 568 -1.11 -1.85 17.69
CA ALA A 568 -0.38 -2.95 18.31
C ALA A 568 0.94 -2.44 18.92
N ALA A 569 1.18 -2.76 20.20
CA ALA A 569 2.39 -2.35 20.91
C ALA A 569 3.57 -3.32 20.66
N THR A 570 3.29 -4.53 20.19
CA THR A 570 4.29 -5.57 19.93
C THR A 570 4.02 -6.35 18.64
N PRO A 571 5.05 -6.81 17.92
CA PRO A 571 4.91 -7.79 16.84
C PRO A 571 4.29 -9.08 17.42
N GLY A 572 3.13 -9.51 16.90
CA GLY A 572 2.42 -10.70 17.38
C GLY A 572 1.07 -10.45 18.07
N ALA A 573 0.59 -9.21 18.15
CA ALA A 573 -0.79 -8.93 18.51
C ALA A 573 -1.77 -9.53 17.48
N THR A 574 -2.98 -9.92 17.91
CA THR A 574 -4.01 -10.53 17.03
C THR A 574 -4.36 -9.65 15.83
N TYR A 575 -4.35 -8.33 16.00
CA TYR A 575 -4.66 -7.36 14.97
C TYR A 575 -3.62 -6.23 15.00
N GLU A 576 -3.27 -5.65 13.84
CA GLU A 576 -2.31 -4.54 13.78
C GLU A 576 -2.91 -3.22 14.30
N GLY A 577 -4.21 -3.03 14.08
CA GLY A 577 -4.95 -1.89 14.60
C GLY A 577 -6.41 -2.22 14.86
N ILE A 578 -7.00 -1.55 15.85
CA ILE A 578 -8.41 -1.70 16.24
C ILE A 578 -9.02 -0.32 16.44
N VAL A 579 -10.20 -0.06 15.89
CA VAL A 579 -11.05 1.04 16.35
C VAL A 579 -12.05 0.47 17.33
N TYR A 580 -11.88 0.81 18.61
CA TYR A 580 -12.66 0.24 19.71
C TYR A 580 -13.62 1.27 20.27
N TYR A 581 -14.87 0.86 20.44
CA TYR A 581 -15.96 1.70 20.90
C TYR A 581 -16.36 1.26 22.31
N LEU A 582 -16.08 2.10 23.29
CA LEU A 582 -16.37 1.85 24.71
C LEU A 582 -17.58 2.66 25.14
N ASP A 583 -18.61 2.04 25.71
CA ASP A 583 -19.74 2.76 26.32
C ASP A 583 -19.23 3.74 27.39
N LYS A 584 -19.62 5.02 27.29
CA LYS A 584 -19.21 6.06 28.24
C LYS A 584 -19.67 5.80 29.67
N ARG A 585 -20.76 5.03 29.86
CA ARG A 585 -21.33 4.74 31.19
C ARG A 585 -20.67 3.53 31.83
N SER A 586 -20.65 2.39 31.15
CA SER A 586 -20.13 1.14 31.70
C SER A 586 -18.62 0.95 31.48
N LEU A 587 -18.06 1.61 30.46
CA LEU A 587 -16.71 1.38 29.91
C LEU A 587 -16.55 -0.03 29.31
N MET A 588 -17.64 -0.67 28.92
CA MET A 588 -17.63 -1.96 28.23
C MET A 588 -17.50 -1.75 26.72
N GLY A 589 -16.88 -2.70 26.01
CA GLY A 589 -16.75 -2.62 24.56
C GLY A 589 -18.07 -2.89 23.87
N VAL A 590 -18.57 -1.97 23.08
CA VAL A 590 -19.80 -2.15 22.29
C VAL A 590 -19.48 -2.73 20.92
N LYS A 591 -18.41 -2.23 20.29
CA LYS A 591 -17.98 -2.58 18.94
C LYS A 591 -16.46 -2.51 18.81
N ALA A 592 -15.86 -3.37 18.01
CA ALA A 592 -14.46 -3.28 17.57
C ALA A 592 -14.38 -3.42 16.05
N ASP A 593 -13.77 -2.47 15.36
CA ASP A 593 -13.44 -2.58 13.94
C ASP A 593 -11.95 -2.92 13.80
N PHE A 594 -11.65 -4.07 13.20
CA PHE A 594 -10.29 -4.56 13.02
C PHE A 594 -9.73 -4.05 11.70
N LEU A 595 -8.52 -3.48 11.75
CA LEU A 595 -7.88 -2.78 10.65
C LEU A 595 -6.82 -3.65 9.98
N THR A 596 -6.74 -3.54 8.65
CA THR A 596 -5.59 -4.02 7.85
C THR A 596 -4.38 -3.10 8.06
N ALA A 597 -3.20 -3.53 7.60
CA ALA A 597 -1.98 -2.71 7.56
C ALA A 597 -2.17 -1.36 6.84
N SER A 598 -3.09 -1.32 5.87
CA SER A 598 -3.43 -0.09 5.12
C SER A 598 -4.40 0.85 5.85
N GLY A 599 -4.96 0.41 6.99
CA GLY A 599 -5.92 1.16 7.80
C GLY A 599 -7.39 0.93 7.42
N ALA A 600 -7.69 0.09 6.42
CA ALA A 600 -9.06 -0.29 6.06
C ALA A 600 -9.65 -1.31 7.05
N VAL A 601 -10.95 -1.21 7.35
CA VAL A 601 -11.68 -2.19 8.17
C VAL A 601 -11.91 -3.45 7.35
N PHE A 602 -11.55 -4.62 7.87
CA PHE A 602 -11.81 -5.91 7.20
C PHE A 602 -12.70 -6.85 8.01
N LYS A 603 -12.82 -6.61 9.33
CA LYS A 603 -13.73 -7.33 10.22
C LYS A 603 -14.29 -6.38 11.26
N THR A 604 -15.51 -6.66 11.71
CA THR A 604 -16.18 -5.94 12.79
C THR A 604 -16.69 -6.92 13.82
N ALA A 605 -16.37 -6.69 15.10
CA ALA A 605 -16.95 -7.40 16.22
C ALA A 605 -17.95 -6.52 16.98
N THR A 606 -19.05 -7.11 17.43
CA THR A 606 -20.00 -6.52 18.37
C THR A 606 -20.13 -7.40 19.61
N PHE A 607 -20.27 -6.78 20.78
CA PHE A 607 -20.27 -7.50 22.07
C PHE A 607 -21.59 -7.32 22.82
N GLU A 608 -21.99 -8.35 23.54
CA GLU A 608 -23.13 -8.38 24.45
C GLU A 608 -22.68 -8.86 25.84
N TYR A 609 -23.22 -8.29 26.91
CA TYR A 609 -22.83 -8.55 28.30
C TYR A 609 -24.00 -9.05 29.14
N GLY A 610 -24.49 -10.25 28.84
CA GLY A 610 -25.55 -10.93 29.60
C GLY A 610 -25.04 -11.79 30.76
N ASN A 611 -23.74 -12.08 30.83
CA ASN A 611 -23.16 -12.87 31.91
C ASN A 611 -22.75 -11.98 33.09
N LYS A 612 -22.66 -12.58 34.27
CA LYS A 612 -22.08 -11.97 35.46
C LYS A 612 -21.20 -12.96 36.18
N VAL A 613 -20.13 -12.48 36.79
CA VAL A 613 -19.25 -13.28 37.64
C VAL A 613 -19.06 -12.60 38.99
N LYS A 614 -18.98 -13.39 40.06
CA LYS A 614 -18.73 -12.89 41.42
C LYS A 614 -17.24 -12.98 41.73
N VAL A 615 -16.60 -11.83 41.95
CA VAL A 615 -15.20 -11.74 42.38
C VAL A 615 -15.16 -10.92 43.67
N ASN A 616 -14.57 -11.48 44.74
CA ASN A 616 -14.50 -10.83 46.05
C ASN A 616 -15.87 -10.32 46.55
N ASN A 617 -16.92 -11.14 46.43
CA ASN A 617 -18.32 -10.82 46.75
C ASN A 617 -18.95 -9.64 45.99
N ARG A 618 -18.34 -9.15 44.89
CA ARG A 618 -18.94 -8.16 43.99
C ARG A 618 -19.30 -8.81 42.66
N GLU A 619 -20.50 -8.53 42.16
CA GLU A 619 -20.90 -8.91 40.80
C GLU A 619 -20.25 -7.96 39.79
N GLN A 620 -19.59 -8.53 38.79
CA GLN A 620 -19.08 -7.80 37.63
C GLN A 620 -19.68 -8.37 36.34
N PRO A 621 -20.01 -7.52 35.34
CA PRO A 621 -20.43 -7.98 34.03
C PRO A 621 -19.37 -8.84 33.37
N PHE A 622 -19.81 -9.82 32.59
CA PHE A 622 -18.96 -10.64 31.75
C PHE A 622 -19.62 -10.80 30.37
N VAL A 623 -18.81 -10.87 29.32
CA VAL A 623 -19.30 -11.03 27.94
C VAL A 623 -20.15 -12.31 27.82
N SER A 624 -21.31 -12.21 27.17
CA SER A 624 -22.18 -13.35 26.83
C SER A 624 -22.09 -13.73 25.36
N SER A 625 -21.92 -12.74 24.48
CA SER A 625 -21.71 -13.01 23.06
C SER A 625 -20.77 -11.99 22.42
N MET A 626 -19.98 -12.48 21.46
CA MET A 626 -19.21 -11.67 20.54
C MET A 626 -19.53 -12.15 19.12
N LYS A 627 -20.08 -11.27 18.28
CA LYS A 627 -20.34 -11.57 16.87
C LYS A 627 -19.31 -10.86 16.01
N ILE A 628 -18.53 -11.62 15.24
CA ILE A 628 -17.52 -11.15 14.29
C ILE A 628 -18.08 -11.30 12.88
N VAL A 629 -18.12 -10.21 12.13
CA VAL A 629 -18.62 -10.15 10.76
C VAL A 629 -17.51 -9.70 9.83
N ASN A 630 -17.40 -10.33 8.66
CA ASN A 630 -16.48 -9.88 7.63
C ASN A 630 -17.02 -8.59 6.97
N ALA A 631 -16.18 -7.55 6.89
CA ALA A 631 -16.63 -6.25 6.38
C ALA A 631 -16.99 -6.28 4.88
N ASN A 632 -16.33 -7.14 4.11
CA ASN A 632 -16.56 -7.29 2.68
C ASN A 632 -17.63 -8.33 2.36
N PHE A 633 -17.89 -9.26 3.28
CA PHE A 633 -18.87 -10.34 3.14
C PHE A 633 -19.76 -10.41 4.40
N PRO A 634 -20.77 -9.54 4.55
CA PRO A 634 -21.57 -9.42 5.78
C PRO A 634 -22.36 -10.69 6.15
N ASP A 635 -22.61 -11.54 5.15
CA ASP A 635 -23.18 -12.87 5.22
C ASP A 635 -22.24 -13.90 5.89
N ARG A 636 -20.93 -13.61 5.95
CA ARG A 636 -19.94 -14.43 6.67
C ARG A 636 -19.75 -13.90 8.09
N PHE A 637 -20.10 -14.72 9.08
CA PHE A 637 -19.90 -14.35 10.48
C PHE A 637 -19.58 -15.54 11.38
N SER A 638 -18.93 -15.23 12.51
CA SER A 638 -18.77 -16.14 13.64
C SER A 638 -19.38 -15.51 14.88
N ARG A 639 -20.20 -16.27 15.59
CA ARG A 639 -20.78 -15.89 16.87
C ARG A 639 -20.18 -16.75 17.97
N LEU A 640 -19.41 -16.11 18.82
CA LEU A 640 -18.84 -16.66 20.04
C LEU A 640 -19.87 -16.47 21.16
N GLN A 641 -20.25 -17.54 21.83
CA GLN A 641 -21.19 -17.57 22.94
C GLN A 641 -20.50 -18.10 24.19
N TYR A 642 -20.47 -17.26 25.23
CA TYR A 642 -19.80 -17.55 26.49
C TYR A 642 -20.85 -18.02 27.49
N ALA A 643 -20.65 -19.19 28.08
CA ALA A 643 -21.57 -19.80 29.03
C ALA A 643 -20.81 -20.35 30.24
N GLN A 644 -21.53 -20.57 31.35
CA GLN A 644 -20.99 -21.19 32.56
C GLN A 644 -19.72 -20.50 33.10
N VAL A 645 -19.70 -19.17 33.07
CA VAL A 645 -18.55 -18.38 33.53
C VAL A 645 -18.44 -18.45 35.04
N VAL A 646 -17.32 -18.98 35.55
CA VAL A 646 -17.05 -19.13 36.98
C VAL A 646 -15.62 -18.73 37.33
N PRO A 647 -15.36 -18.18 38.53
CA PRO A 647 -14.00 -18.01 39.04
C PRO A 647 -13.28 -19.35 39.14
N SER A 648 -11.98 -19.36 38.89
CA SER A 648 -11.15 -20.58 38.96
C SER A 648 -9.85 -20.32 39.71
N SER A 649 -9.30 -21.36 40.34
CA SER A 649 -7.98 -21.37 40.97
C SER A 649 -7.05 -22.39 40.28
N SER A 650 -7.13 -22.47 38.95
CA SER A 650 -6.34 -23.44 38.17
C SER A 650 -4.84 -23.24 38.41
N PRO A 651 -4.06 -24.30 38.68
CA PRO A 651 -2.64 -24.19 38.98
C PRO A 651 -1.87 -23.66 37.78
N ASP A 652 -0.76 -22.94 38.01
CA ASP A 652 0.08 -22.38 36.95
C ASP A 652 0.61 -23.44 35.98
N SER A 653 0.83 -24.66 36.49
CA SER A 653 1.23 -25.82 35.68
C SER A 653 0.23 -26.22 34.61
N LEU A 654 -1.06 -25.84 34.74
CA LEU A 654 -2.06 -26.05 33.68
C LEU A 654 -1.76 -25.25 32.40
N PHE A 655 -1.01 -24.15 32.54
CA PHE A 655 -0.69 -23.23 31.46
C PHE A 655 0.76 -23.35 30.99
N ALA A 656 1.43 -24.44 31.34
CA ALA A 656 2.80 -24.72 30.96
C ALA A 656 2.84 -25.61 29.71
N LEU A 657 3.85 -25.42 28.86
CA LEU A 657 3.93 -26.13 27.57
C LEU A 657 4.24 -27.63 27.73
N ASP A 658 5.01 -27.98 28.75
CA ASP A 658 5.42 -29.34 29.11
C ASP A 658 4.23 -30.22 29.56
N THR A 659 3.21 -29.63 30.15
CA THR A 659 2.00 -30.34 30.61
C THR A 659 0.95 -30.51 29.51
N LEU A 660 1.08 -29.78 28.40
CA LEU A 660 0.08 -29.76 27.33
C LEU A 660 -0.16 -31.13 26.68
N MET A 661 0.90 -31.96 26.62
CA MET A 661 0.89 -33.30 26.01
C MET A 661 0.49 -34.43 26.98
N THR A 662 0.63 -34.21 28.29
CA THR A 662 0.47 -35.24 29.33
C THR A 662 -0.86 -35.17 30.07
N MET A 663 -1.54 -34.03 29.97
CA MET A 663 -2.95 -33.85 30.32
C MET A 663 -3.86 -34.42 29.24
#